data_AF-A0A9Q0G8K5-F1
#
_entry.id   AF-A0A9Q0G8K5-F1
#
_cell.length_a   1.000
_cell.length_b   1.000
_cell.length_c   1.000
_cell.angle_alpha   90.00
_cell.angle_beta   90.00
_cell.angle_gamma   90.00
#
_symmetry.space_group_name_H-M   'P 1'
#
loop_
_entity.id
_entity.type
_entity.pdbx_description
1 polymer ?
#
loop_
_entity_poly.entity_id
_entity_poly.type
_entity_poly.pdbx_seq_one_letter_code
_entity_poly.pdbx_strand_id
1 'polypeptide(L)'
;MANYLAQFQAIKSASNNIVIALEDVSDLWPTIKDTFEQRSPFQRASLNNKTRNPVFVDNLPADFILTTDARLRSRFPQEQSLFWFREPYATVILVTCEDLDEFKNILKPRLKMIVQNDEREWFIVFVSRAHPSNDNATKNAKKVYAKLEVEFNNKKRERCCKFDIHGPEANFWEDWESKIMECVRNTLDRRVQFYEDEIRKLSEQRFMPIWNFCNFFILKESLAFMFEMTHLFEDALREYDELELCYLETVNMVGKQREFGGVDHGDDQAALLNPDSKPLSQIVQDDSFREFEFRQYLFACQSKLLFKLNRPFEVASRGFAFVISFSKTLTLHESALPFCMREIWVITACLALIKATASAYDDGATASDIEKEFYRLLGDLYSLCRVKFMRLAYLVGYGADIERSPVNSASLSMLSWPKPKVWPSFPPDATSEVLVKEKVMLQASPTTKHFGIQRKPLPLEPSVLLREANRRRASLSAGNMLEMFDGRPNSSDGAALDSSPKMFPSQNVNPISMSRTYSSPGFDGSIDRPMRLAEIYVAAEHALKNSITDADLLKSFSSVEEFEQKYLELTKGAADNYHRSWWRRHGVVLDGEIAAVCFRHRNFDQAAKSYEKVCALYAGEGWQELLADVLPNLAECQKMLNDQAGYLSSCVRLLSLDKGLFLTKERQAFQAEVFRLAHSEMKDPVPLDVSSLITFSGNPGPPLELCDGDPGTLSVTVWSGFPDDITLDSLSLTLTATSNPDEGAKALRSSAAIILKPGRNTITLDLPPHKPGSYVLGVLTGQIGQLRFRSHSFSKGGPADTDDFMSYEKPTRPILKVFKPRPLVDLAAAISSALLINESQWVGVVVRPIDYSLRGAVLHIDTGPGLKIEESHVIEMETCRNVSQIAPDITNPDATQKESSLDSEREFEQLTLRDGKIEFPVWASDVISVIWIPVCAVSDGIPKGSTPVNPSKPSIVDGLRTIALKLEFGVSHNQIFERTIAVHFTDPFHVSTRVANKCNDGTMLLQVILHSQVKATLTIYDAWLELQAGFVHTEQADGRPTSGFFPLAISPTSRAGILFSISLGKITEAGTECVVWQ
;
A
#
# COMPACT_ATOMS: atom_id res chain seq x y z
N MET A 1 -26.00 15.88 -57.98
CA MET A 1 -25.19 15.81 -56.75
C MET A 1 -24.06 14.78 -56.83
N ALA A 2 -24.32 13.51 -57.12
CA ALA A 2 -23.27 12.47 -57.22
C ALA A 2 -22.08 12.84 -58.14
N ASN A 3 -22.35 13.48 -59.30
CA ASN A 3 -21.30 13.97 -60.19
C ASN A 3 -20.42 15.07 -59.56
N TYR A 4 -20.98 15.96 -58.74
CA TYR A 4 -20.22 17.03 -58.07
C TYR A 4 -19.31 16.47 -56.97
N LEU A 5 -19.77 15.46 -56.22
CA LEU A 5 -18.96 14.81 -55.20
C LEU A 5 -17.82 13.98 -55.81
N ALA A 6 -18.09 13.24 -56.88
CA ALA A 6 -17.05 12.50 -57.60
C ALA A 6 -16.00 13.45 -58.20
N GLN A 7 -16.44 14.58 -58.78
CA GLN A 7 -15.54 15.63 -59.27
C GLN A 7 -14.74 16.27 -58.14
N PHE A 8 -15.39 16.61 -57.01
CA PHE A 8 -14.73 17.16 -55.85
C PHE A 8 -13.62 16.23 -55.34
N GLN A 9 -13.92 14.95 -55.15
CA GLN A 9 -12.94 13.99 -54.65
C GLN A 9 -11.79 13.78 -55.63
N ALA A 10 -12.05 13.73 -56.94
CA ALA A 10 -11.01 13.66 -57.95
C ALA A 10 -10.08 14.89 -57.87
N ILE A 11 -10.63 16.10 -57.72
CA ILE A 11 -9.85 17.32 -57.55
C ILE A 11 -9.04 17.28 -56.25
N LYS A 12 -9.67 16.92 -55.13
CA LYS A 12 -9.03 16.79 -53.82
C LYS A 12 -7.84 15.83 -53.86
N SER A 13 -7.98 14.70 -54.54
CA SER A 13 -6.91 13.69 -54.69
C SER A 13 -5.75 14.16 -55.59
N ALA A 14 -5.99 15.12 -56.49
CA ALA A 14 -5.02 15.57 -57.49
C ALA A 14 -4.30 16.88 -57.11
N SER A 15 -4.71 17.58 -56.05
CA SER A 15 -4.23 18.93 -55.72
C SER A 15 -3.93 19.08 -54.23
N ASN A 16 -2.68 18.88 -53.81
CA ASN A 16 -2.30 18.98 -52.40
C ASN A 16 -1.73 20.35 -51.99
N ASN A 17 -1.29 21.15 -52.96
CA ASN A 17 -0.58 22.42 -52.73
C ASN A 17 -1.33 23.59 -53.37
N ILE A 18 -1.08 24.81 -52.89
CA ILE A 18 -1.62 26.00 -53.55
C ILE A 18 -0.97 26.18 -54.93
N VAL A 19 -1.76 26.63 -55.91
CA VAL A 19 -1.28 26.84 -57.28
C VAL A 19 -0.91 28.30 -57.50
N ILE A 20 0.28 28.54 -58.03
CA ILE A 20 0.75 29.84 -58.52
C ILE A 20 0.79 29.78 -60.04
N ALA A 21 0.01 30.64 -60.69
CA ALA A 21 -0.01 30.76 -62.14
C ALA A 21 1.18 31.58 -62.62
N LEU A 22 1.86 31.12 -63.67
CA LEU A 22 2.96 31.82 -64.33
C LEU A 22 2.54 32.23 -65.74
N GLU A 23 2.48 33.54 -65.96
CA GLU A 23 2.29 34.13 -67.28
C GLU A 23 3.66 34.52 -67.83
N ASP A 24 4.23 33.65 -68.67
CA ASP A 24 5.53 33.86 -69.28
C ASP A 24 5.40 34.61 -70.61
N VAL A 25 5.55 35.93 -70.57
CA VAL A 25 5.36 36.80 -71.74
C VAL A 25 6.55 36.71 -72.70
N SER A 26 7.72 36.31 -72.19
CA SER A 26 9.02 36.42 -72.87
C SER A 26 9.85 35.12 -72.89
N ASP A 27 9.21 33.97 -72.67
CA ASP A 27 9.80 32.63 -72.64
C ASP A 27 11.01 32.51 -71.68
N LEU A 28 10.86 33.06 -70.47
CA LEU A 28 11.89 33.15 -69.42
C LEU A 28 11.86 31.97 -68.44
N TRP A 29 10.72 31.32 -68.25
CA TRP A 29 10.51 30.31 -67.21
C TRP A 29 11.51 29.15 -67.30
N PRO A 30 11.81 28.56 -68.48
CA PRO A 30 12.79 27.46 -68.56
C PRO A 30 14.19 27.81 -68.05
N THR A 31 14.55 29.10 -68.04
CA THR A 31 15.88 29.57 -67.60
C THR A 31 15.94 29.82 -66.09
N ILE A 32 14.82 30.20 -65.48
CA ILE A 32 14.78 30.62 -64.06
C ILE A 32 14.05 29.62 -63.14
N LYS A 33 13.39 28.60 -63.72
CA LYS A 33 12.55 27.62 -63.04
C LYS A 33 13.18 27.06 -61.76
N ASP A 34 14.38 26.49 -61.87
CA ASP A 34 15.03 25.82 -60.74
C ASP A 34 15.26 26.77 -59.56
N THR A 35 15.60 28.03 -59.84
CA THR A 35 15.87 29.05 -58.82
C THR A 35 14.60 29.46 -58.06
N PHE A 36 13.45 29.48 -58.74
CA PHE A 36 12.16 29.86 -58.14
C PHE A 36 11.50 28.66 -57.44
N GLU A 37 11.57 27.45 -58.02
CA GLU A 37 11.03 26.23 -57.41
C GLU A 37 11.77 25.84 -56.12
N GLN A 38 13.08 26.12 -56.01
CA GLN A 38 13.86 25.94 -54.77
C GLN A 38 13.38 26.80 -53.58
N ARG A 39 12.52 27.80 -53.82
CA ARG A 39 11.94 28.64 -52.76
C ARG A 39 10.62 28.09 -52.19
N SER A 40 10.06 27.05 -52.81
CA SER A 40 8.92 26.30 -52.28
C SER A 40 9.44 25.10 -51.48
N PRO A 41 8.97 24.84 -50.24
CA PRO A 41 7.90 25.55 -49.53
C PRO A 41 8.36 26.90 -48.96
N PHE A 42 7.47 27.89 -49.03
CA PHE A 42 7.72 29.22 -48.48
C PHE A 42 7.84 29.17 -46.97
N GLN A 43 8.87 29.82 -46.44
CA GLN A 43 9.18 29.83 -45.01
C GLN A 43 8.46 30.97 -44.28
N ARG A 44 7.81 30.67 -43.15
CA ARG A 44 7.14 31.66 -42.28
C ARG A 44 6.13 32.56 -43.02
N ALA A 45 5.34 31.99 -43.93
CA ALA A 45 4.31 32.68 -44.66
C ALA A 45 3.26 33.29 -43.71
N SER A 46 3.02 34.60 -43.80
CA SER A 46 1.98 35.27 -43.00
C SER A 46 0.66 35.28 -43.76
N LEU A 47 -0.30 34.47 -43.30
CA LEU A 47 -1.66 34.37 -43.83
C LEU A 47 -2.67 34.85 -42.79
N ASN A 48 -3.91 35.12 -43.19
CA ASN A 48 -4.99 35.42 -42.26
C ASN A 48 -5.78 34.15 -41.97
N ASN A 49 -6.07 33.89 -40.69
CA ASN A 49 -6.99 32.83 -40.30
C ASN A 49 -8.45 33.22 -40.56
N LYS A 50 -9.39 32.31 -40.28
CA LYS A 50 -10.83 32.55 -40.45
C LYS A 50 -11.31 33.83 -39.73
N THR A 51 -10.77 34.11 -38.54
CA THR A 51 -11.09 35.32 -37.76
C THR A 51 -10.37 36.59 -38.22
N ARG A 52 -9.70 36.57 -39.38
CA ARG A 52 -8.91 37.67 -39.96
C ARG A 52 -7.70 38.10 -39.11
N ASN A 53 -7.23 37.22 -38.25
CA ASN A 53 -5.99 37.41 -37.50
C ASN A 53 -4.81 36.85 -38.28
N PRO A 54 -3.65 37.54 -38.31
CA PRO A 54 -2.46 37.03 -38.98
C PRO A 54 -1.88 35.82 -38.23
N VAL A 55 -1.58 34.75 -38.98
CA VAL A 55 -0.97 33.50 -38.53
C VAL A 55 0.26 33.21 -39.40
N PHE A 56 1.34 32.79 -38.76
CA PHE A 56 2.55 32.37 -39.45
C PHE A 56 2.50 30.86 -39.73
N VAL A 57 2.70 30.50 -40.99
CA VAL A 57 2.79 29.13 -41.47
C VAL A 57 4.26 28.83 -41.76
N ASP A 58 4.83 27.86 -41.05
CA ASP A 58 6.27 27.58 -41.14
C ASP A 58 6.69 27.11 -42.53
N ASN A 59 5.91 26.22 -43.14
CA ASN A 59 6.17 25.67 -44.47
C ASN A 59 4.88 25.73 -45.30
N LEU A 60 4.81 26.61 -46.30
CA LEU A 60 3.70 26.70 -47.23
C LEU A 60 4.12 26.15 -48.61
N PRO A 61 3.74 24.91 -48.97
CA PRO A 61 4.07 24.33 -50.26
C PRO A 61 3.22 24.96 -51.36
N ALA A 62 3.86 25.26 -52.49
CA ALA A 62 3.20 25.82 -53.66
C ALA A 62 3.73 25.24 -54.97
N ASP A 63 2.82 25.05 -55.92
CA ASP A 63 3.12 24.54 -57.26
C ASP A 63 3.07 25.68 -58.29
N PHE A 64 4.15 25.82 -59.05
CA PHE A 64 4.26 26.79 -60.13
C PHE A 64 3.76 26.18 -61.44
N ILE A 65 2.71 26.74 -62.04
CA ILE A 65 2.08 26.22 -63.26
C ILE A 65 1.94 27.32 -64.30
N LEU A 66 2.44 27.08 -65.52
CA LEU A 66 2.28 28.00 -66.65
C LEU A 66 0.80 28.16 -67.01
N THR A 67 0.36 29.38 -67.33
CA THR A 67 -1.02 29.65 -67.77
C THR A 67 -1.42 28.92 -69.07
N THR A 68 -0.43 28.44 -69.82
CA THR A 68 -0.61 27.59 -71.00
C THR A 68 -0.86 26.10 -70.68
N ASP A 69 -0.72 25.69 -69.42
CA ASP A 69 -0.93 24.31 -68.99
C ASP A 69 -2.42 23.91 -69.06
N ALA A 70 -2.69 22.69 -69.51
CA ALA A 70 -4.04 22.13 -69.60
C ALA A 70 -4.78 22.12 -68.25
N ARG A 71 -4.06 21.98 -67.13
CA ARG A 71 -4.60 21.98 -65.75
C ARG A 71 -5.28 23.28 -65.36
N LEU A 72 -4.85 24.41 -65.94
CA LEU A 72 -5.44 25.74 -65.75
C LEU A 72 -6.43 26.13 -66.86
N ARG A 73 -6.40 25.42 -68.00
CA ARG A 73 -7.26 25.68 -69.17
C ARG A 73 -8.64 25.03 -69.10
N SER A 74 -8.88 24.08 -68.18
CA SER A 74 -10.22 23.50 -67.98
C SER A 74 -11.15 24.52 -67.30
N ARG A 75 -11.61 25.52 -68.05
CA ARG A 75 -12.64 26.44 -67.57
C ARG A 75 -13.95 25.68 -67.44
N PHE A 76 -14.29 25.30 -66.22
CA PHE A 76 -15.70 25.18 -65.87
C PHE A 76 -16.33 26.57 -66.05
N PRO A 77 -17.59 26.69 -66.48
CA PRO A 77 -18.27 27.98 -66.51
C PRO A 77 -18.09 28.68 -65.17
N GLN A 78 -17.94 30.02 -65.17
CA GLN A 78 -17.86 30.88 -63.96
C GLN A 78 -19.06 30.68 -62.99
N GLU A 79 -20.03 29.84 -63.34
CA GLU A 79 -21.23 29.47 -62.59
C GLU A 79 -20.99 28.39 -61.51
N GLN A 80 -19.80 27.77 -61.41
CA GLN A 80 -19.49 26.75 -60.38
C GLN A 80 -18.47 27.23 -59.34
N SER A 81 -18.76 28.32 -58.64
CA SER A 81 -17.93 28.86 -57.54
C SER A 81 -17.70 27.89 -56.36
N LEU A 82 -18.31 26.69 -56.37
CA LEU A 82 -18.15 25.61 -55.41
C LEU A 82 -16.71 25.07 -55.28
N PHE A 83 -15.92 25.15 -56.36
CA PHE A 83 -14.54 24.62 -56.43
C PHE A 83 -13.49 25.71 -56.57
N TRP A 84 -13.79 26.93 -56.10
CA TRP A 84 -12.91 28.08 -56.25
C TRP A 84 -11.53 27.92 -55.60
N PHE A 85 -11.36 26.94 -54.70
CA PHE A 85 -10.07 26.60 -54.10
C PHE A 85 -9.04 26.09 -55.14
N ARG A 86 -9.48 25.53 -56.27
CA ARG A 86 -8.60 25.03 -57.34
C ARG A 86 -7.94 26.14 -58.16
N GLU A 87 -8.57 27.32 -58.23
CA GLU A 87 -8.06 28.42 -59.03
C GLU A 87 -6.72 28.95 -58.46
N PRO A 88 -5.82 29.50 -59.30
CA PRO A 88 -4.53 30.02 -58.84
C PRO A 88 -4.66 31.08 -57.74
N TYR A 89 -3.80 31.02 -56.72
CA TYR A 89 -3.77 31.95 -55.59
C TYR A 89 -3.02 33.24 -55.89
N ALA A 90 -2.07 33.19 -56.83
CA ALA A 90 -1.33 34.33 -57.34
C ALA A 90 -0.98 34.11 -58.82
N THR A 91 -0.88 35.19 -59.60
CA THR A 91 -0.38 35.18 -60.97
C THR A 91 0.93 35.97 -61.05
N VAL A 92 2.02 35.27 -61.35
CA VAL A 92 3.34 35.86 -61.54
C VAL A 92 3.54 36.11 -63.03
N ILE A 93 3.74 37.36 -63.42
CA ILE A 93 3.93 37.75 -64.82
C ILE A 93 5.43 37.97 -65.07
N LEU A 94 6.04 37.12 -65.89
CA LEU A 94 7.46 37.21 -66.22
C LEU A 94 7.65 38.03 -67.49
N VAL A 95 8.46 39.10 -67.40
CA VAL A 95 8.74 39.97 -68.54
C VAL A 95 10.21 40.33 -68.61
N THR A 96 10.73 40.54 -69.82
CA THR A 96 12.03 41.17 -70.06
C THR A 96 11.88 42.22 -71.16
N CYS A 97 12.66 43.29 -71.10
CA CYS A 97 12.65 44.35 -72.11
C CYS A 97 13.94 45.17 -71.99
N GLU A 98 14.67 45.31 -73.09
CA GLU A 98 15.96 46.02 -73.12
C GLU A 98 15.83 47.42 -73.74
N ASP A 99 14.75 47.67 -74.50
CA ASP A 99 14.49 48.91 -75.22
C ASP A 99 13.25 49.66 -74.68
N LEU A 100 13.34 51.00 -74.56
CA LEU A 100 12.28 51.84 -74.01
C LEU A 100 11.09 52.04 -74.95
N ASP A 101 11.31 51.99 -76.27
CA ASP A 101 10.26 52.14 -77.26
C ASP A 101 9.53 50.80 -77.49
N GLU A 102 10.23 49.67 -77.38
CA GLU A 102 9.61 48.34 -77.26
C GLU A 102 8.69 48.27 -76.03
N PHE A 103 9.15 48.77 -74.88
CA PHE A 103 8.33 48.83 -73.67
C PHE A 103 7.04 49.61 -73.90
N LYS A 104 7.11 50.82 -74.48
CA LYS A 104 5.95 51.69 -74.67
C LYS A 104 4.93 51.14 -75.67
N ASN A 105 5.42 50.57 -76.78
CA ASN A 105 4.60 50.23 -77.94
C ASN A 105 4.12 48.77 -77.94
N ILE A 106 4.86 47.85 -77.29
CA ILE A 106 4.57 46.40 -77.34
C ILE A 106 4.27 45.86 -75.94
N LEU A 107 5.24 45.96 -75.01
CA LEU A 107 5.09 45.31 -73.71
C LEU A 107 4.00 45.94 -72.85
N LYS A 108 3.94 47.26 -72.78
CA LYS A 108 2.96 47.99 -71.96
C LYS A 108 1.50 47.69 -72.38
N PRO A 109 1.10 47.78 -73.67
CA PRO A 109 -0.24 47.39 -74.09
C PRO A 109 -0.57 45.92 -73.77
N ARG A 110 0.39 45.00 -73.98
CA ARG A 110 0.20 43.57 -73.68
C ARG A 110 0.01 43.31 -72.19
N LEU A 111 0.83 43.93 -71.34
CA LEU A 111 0.69 43.85 -69.89
C LEU A 111 -0.66 44.40 -69.42
N LYS A 112 -1.10 45.56 -69.94
CA LYS A 112 -2.42 46.12 -69.63
C LYS A 112 -3.56 45.16 -69.97
N MET A 113 -3.46 44.43 -71.08
CA MET A 113 -4.45 43.43 -71.46
C MET A 113 -4.45 42.21 -70.51
N ILE A 114 -3.28 41.76 -70.04
CA ILE A 114 -3.17 40.63 -69.11
C ILE A 114 -3.76 40.99 -67.73
N VAL A 115 -3.48 42.20 -67.23
CA VAL A 115 -3.90 42.65 -65.90
C VAL A 115 -5.31 43.25 -65.84
N GLN A 116 -6.03 43.30 -66.97
CA GLN A 116 -7.42 43.80 -67.04
C GLN A 116 -8.42 42.95 -66.23
N ASN A 117 -8.06 41.72 -65.87
CA ASN A 117 -8.91 40.85 -65.08
C ASN A 117 -8.74 41.12 -63.58
N ASP A 118 -9.66 41.90 -63.01
CA ASP A 118 -9.67 42.27 -61.58
C ASP A 118 -9.92 41.09 -60.61
N GLU A 119 -10.37 39.93 -61.11
CA GLU A 119 -10.65 38.75 -60.28
C GLU A 119 -9.37 38.07 -59.77
N ARG A 120 -8.23 38.25 -60.45
CA ARG A 120 -6.96 37.57 -60.13
C ARG A 120 -6.00 38.51 -59.43
N GLU A 121 -5.37 38.02 -58.35
CA GLU A 121 -4.23 38.72 -57.76
C GLU A 121 -2.95 38.43 -58.58
N TRP A 122 -2.21 39.48 -58.91
CA TRP A 122 -1.04 39.41 -59.78
C TRP A 122 0.09 40.32 -59.33
N PHE A 123 1.31 40.01 -59.76
CA PHE A 123 2.46 40.91 -59.74
C PHE A 123 3.43 40.58 -60.88
N ILE A 124 4.30 41.52 -61.21
CA ILE A 124 5.20 41.47 -62.36
C ILE A 124 6.63 41.29 -61.87
N VAL A 125 7.32 40.28 -62.41
CA VAL A 125 8.75 40.08 -62.22
C VAL A 125 9.45 40.52 -63.50
N PHE A 126 10.15 41.64 -63.42
CA PHE A 126 11.00 42.13 -64.51
C PHE A 126 12.35 41.42 -64.46
N VAL A 127 12.63 40.60 -65.45
CA VAL A 127 13.86 39.81 -65.57
C VAL A 127 14.87 40.57 -66.42
N SER A 128 15.94 41.04 -65.79
CA SER A 128 17.08 41.69 -66.44
C SER A 128 18.04 40.64 -67.00
N ARG A 129 18.29 40.69 -68.32
CA ARG A 129 19.33 39.92 -69.02
C ARG A 129 20.64 40.69 -69.18
N ALA A 130 20.72 41.91 -68.65
CA ALA A 130 21.88 42.77 -68.82
C ALA A 130 23.10 42.19 -68.11
N HIS A 131 24.14 41.86 -68.87
CA HIS A 131 25.40 41.39 -68.29
C HIS A 131 26.06 42.51 -67.44
N PRO A 132 26.64 42.22 -66.26
CA PRO A 132 27.23 43.23 -65.37
C PRO A 132 28.34 44.07 -66.02
N SER A 133 28.96 43.58 -67.09
CA SER A 133 29.99 44.29 -67.87
C SER A 133 29.43 45.28 -68.90
N ASN A 134 28.12 45.34 -69.10
CA ASN A 134 27.46 46.21 -70.08
C ASN A 134 26.66 47.32 -69.37
N ASP A 135 27.33 48.45 -69.12
CA ASP A 135 26.76 49.62 -68.45
C ASP A 135 25.55 50.21 -69.17
N ASN A 136 25.52 50.19 -70.50
CA ASN A 136 24.43 50.76 -71.28
C ASN A 136 23.16 49.90 -71.18
N ALA A 137 23.30 48.57 -71.32
CA ALA A 137 22.19 47.65 -71.13
C ALA A 137 21.62 47.73 -69.71
N THR A 138 22.49 47.80 -68.70
CA THR A 138 22.09 47.92 -67.29
C THR A 138 21.35 49.23 -67.01
N LYS A 139 21.81 50.37 -67.57
CA LYS A 139 21.12 51.67 -67.45
C LYS A 139 19.76 51.67 -68.14
N ASN A 140 19.64 51.04 -69.30
CA ASN A 140 18.37 50.94 -70.02
C ASN A 140 17.38 50.04 -69.29
N ALA A 141 17.80 48.86 -68.81
CA ALA A 141 16.97 47.98 -67.99
C ALA A 141 16.44 48.68 -66.73
N LYS A 142 17.28 49.46 -66.04
CA LYS A 142 16.85 50.28 -64.88
C LYS A 142 15.81 51.35 -65.26
N LYS A 143 15.96 52.03 -66.40
CA LYS A 143 14.99 53.02 -66.88
C LYS A 143 13.64 52.37 -67.23
N VAL A 144 13.67 51.22 -67.89
CA VAL A 144 12.46 50.46 -68.24
C VAL A 144 11.75 49.99 -66.98
N TYR A 145 12.48 49.41 -66.01
CA TYR A 145 11.92 48.98 -64.73
C TYR A 145 11.27 50.14 -63.95
N ALA A 146 11.94 51.28 -63.82
CA ALA A 146 11.37 52.46 -63.16
C ALA A 146 10.08 52.95 -63.85
N LYS A 147 9.97 52.81 -65.18
CA LYS A 147 8.76 53.17 -65.91
C LYS A 147 7.64 52.15 -65.70
N LEU A 148 7.99 50.88 -65.55
CA LEU A 148 7.08 49.79 -65.23
C LEU A 148 6.49 49.98 -63.82
N GLU A 149 7.31 50.31 -62.83
CA GLU A 149 6.85 50.61 -61.47
C GLU A 149 5.84 51.76 -61.44
N VAL A 150 6.13 52.88 -62.14
CA VAL A 150 5.21 54.03 -62.20
C VAL A 150 3.86 53.69 -62.84
N GLU A 151 3.82 52.73 -63.76
CA GLU A 151 2.60 52.37 -64.49
C GLU A 151 1.74 51.35 -63.73
N PHE A 152 2.36 50.40 -63.03
CA PHE A 152 1.66 49.24 -62.45
C PHE A 152 1.63 49.20 -60.91
N ASN A 153 2.50 49.95 -60.22
CA ASN A 153 2.38 50.13 -58.76
C ASN A 153 1.31 51.17 -58.42
N ASN A 154 0.69 51.05 -57.25
CA ASN A 154 -0.21 52.06 -56.70
C ASN A 154 0.19 52.39 -55.26
N LYS A 155 -0.27 53.52 -54.70
CA LYS A 155 0.04 53.99 -53.34
C LYS A 155 -0.24 52.97 -52.23
N LYS A 156 -1.09 51.97 -52.51
CA LYS A 156 -1.47 50.92 -51.56
C LYS A 156 -0.81 49.56 -51.83
N ARG A 157 -0.25 49.33 -53.03
CA ARG A 157 0.25 48.02 -53.47
C ARG A 157 1.44 48.15 -54.40
N GLU A 158 2.54 47.51 -54.03
CA GLU A 158 3.71 47.33 -54.89
C GLU A 158 3.57 46.02 -55.67
N ARG A 159 3.48 46.12 -56.99
CA ARG A 159 3.14 45.02 -57.90
C ARG A 159 4.31 44.60 -58.79
N CYS A 160 5.49 45.19 -58.64
CA CYS A 160 6.62 44.98 -59.53
C CYS A 160 7.88 44.69 -58.73
N CYS A 161 8.66 43.68 -59.13
CA CYS A 161 10.00 43.42 -58.62
C CYS A 161 10.98 43.12 -59.76
N LYS A 162 12.27 43.32 -59.51
CA LYS A 162 13.34 43.15 -60.51
C LYS A 162 14.23 41.96 -60.16
N PHE A 163 14.28 40.96 -61.05
CA PHE A 163 15.18 39.82 -60.97
C PHE A 163 16.36 40.00 -61.94
N ASP A 164 17.59 39.78 -61.48
CA ASP A 164 18.78 39.84 -62.33
C ASP A 164 19.38 38.43 -62.48
N ILE A 165 19.46 37.94 -63.73
CA ILE A 165 19.90 36.57 -64.03
C ILE A 165 21.37 36.36 -63.67
N HIS A 166 22.21 37.40 -63.77
CA HIS A 166 23.66 37.29 -63.56
C HIS A 166 24.09 37.52 -62.10
N GLY A 167 23.13 37.73 -61.20
CA GLY A 167 23.38 37.96 -59.77
C GLY A 167 22.22 38.76 -59.17
N PRO A 168 21.22 38.10 -58.55
CA PRO A 168 20.07 38.81 -57.99
C PRO A 168 20.50 39.77 -56.89
N GLU A 169 19.80 40.91 -56.78
CA GLU A 169 19.99 41.87 -55.70
C GLU A 169 19.73 41.18 -54.35
N ALA A 170 20.49 41.55 -53.30
CA ALA A 170 20.47 40.85 -52.01
C ALA A 170 19.06 40.75 -51.39
N ASN A 171 18.20 41.72 -51.69
CA ASN A 171 16.86 41.86 -51.09
C ASN A 171 15.75 41.35 -52.02
N PHE A 172 16.08 40.89 -53.24
CA PHE A 172 15.08 40.50 -54.24
C PHE A 172 14.17 39.38 -53.71
N TRP A 173 14.74 38.37 -53.06
CA TRP A 173 13.96 37.23 -52.58
C TRP A 173 12.99 37.62 -51.47
N GLU A 174 13.40 38.48 -50.54
CA GLU A 174 12.52 39.02 -49.50
C GLU A 174 11.37 39.84 -50.12
N ASP A 175 11.67 40.66 -51.12
CA ASP A 175 10.69 41.47 -51.82
C ASP A 175 9.70 40.63 -52.64
N TRP A 176 10.22 39.62 -53.35
CA TRP A 176 9.44 38.68 -54.14
C TRP A 176 8.54 37.81 -53.26
N GLU A 177 9.07 37.26 -52.15
CA GLU A 177 8.30 36.50 -51.17
C GLU A 177 7.20 37.37 -50.53
N SER A 178 7.51 38.62 -50.18
CA SER A 178 6.51 39.57 -49.65
C SER A 178 5.35 39.79 -50.63
N LYS A 179 5.64 40.04 -51.91
CA LYS A 179 4.64 40.31 -52.96
C LYS A 179 3.79 39.09 -53.29
N ILE A 180 4.40 37.91 -53.40
CA ILE A 180 3.64 36.69 -53.65
C ILE A 180 2.77 36.31 -52.45
N MET A 181 3.26 36.48 -51.23
CA MET A 181 2.48 36.25 -50.02
C MET A 181 1.32 37.23 -49.87
N GLU A 182 1.50 38.50 -50.24
CA GLU A 182 0.40 39.47 -50.28
C GLU A 182 -0.70 39.02 -51.27
N CYS A 183 -0.31 38.53 -52.45
CA CYS A 183 -1.26 38.01 -53.44
C CYS A 183 -2.01 36.78 -52.91
N VAL A 184 -1.29 35.80 -52.35
CA VAL A 184 -1.87 34.58 -51.78
C VAL A 184 -2.83 34.92 -50.64
N ARG A 185 -2.43 35.80 -49.72
CA ARG A 185 -3.25 36.25 -48.58
C ARG A 185 -4.54 36.92 -49.04
N ASN A 186 -4.44 37.87 -49.97
CA ASN A 186 -5.61 38.60 -50.49
C ASN A 186 -6.57 37.65 -51.22
N THR A 187 -6.06 36.69 -52.02
CA THR A 187 -6.91 35.70 -52.69
C THR A 187 -7.59 34.78 -51.69
N LEU A 188 -6.84 34.28 -50.70
CA LEU A 188 -7.37 33.45 -49.62
C LEU A 188 -8.50 34.17 -48.89
N ASP A 189 -8.28 35.43 -48.49
CA ASP A 189 -9.26 36.22 -47.76
C ASP A 189 -10.59 36.40 -48.51
N ARG A 190 -10.51 36.70 -49.82
CA ARG A 190 -11.70 36.83 -50.69
C ARG A 190 -12.45 35.51 -50.80
N ARG A 191 -11.73 34.39 -50.96
CA ARG A 191 -12.34 33.07 -51.11
C ARG A 191 -12.99 32.60 -49.82
N VAL A 192 -12.32 32.78 -48.68
CA VAL A 192 -12.88 32.47 -47.36
C VAL A 192 -14.19 33.25 -47.16
N GLN A 193 -14.19 34.56 -47.45
CA GLN A 193 -15.40 35.38 -47.36
C GLN A 193 -16.55 34.82 -48.19
N PHE A 194 -16.27 34.43 -49.44
CA PHE A 194 -17.28 33.84 -50.32
C PHE A 194 -17.86 32.53 -49.76
N TYR A 195 -17.02 31.58 -49.34
CA TYR A 195 -17.50 30.32 -48.76
C TYR A 195 -18.30 30.58 -47.48
N GLU A 196 -17.85 31.47 -46.61
CA GLU A 196 -18.57 31.83 -45.39
C GLU A 196 -19.96 32.41 -45.68
N ASP A 197 -20.08 33.28 -46.69
CA ASP A 197 -21.37 33.86 -47.07
C ASP A 197 -22.31 32.83 -47.69
N GLU A 198 -21.83 31.91 -48.53
CA GLU A 198 -22.65 30.83 -49.09
C GLU A 198 -23.06 29.79 -48.02
N ILE A 199 -22.15 29.43 -47.13
CA ILE A 199 -22.43 28.56 -45.98
C ILE A 199 -23.48 29.21 -45.07
N ARG A 200 -23.38 30.51 -44.80
CA ARG A 200 -24.36 31.26 -44.00
C ARG A 200 -25.75 31.21 -44.63
N LYS A 201 -25.85 31.48 -45.94
CA LYS A 201 -27.12 31.41 -46.69
C LYS A 201 -27.77 30.02 -46.60
N LEU A 202 -26.99 28.95 -46.77
CA LEU A 202 -27.52 27.58 -46.64
C LEU A 202 -27.86 27.21 -45.19
N SER A 203 -27.09 27.69 -44.22
CA SER A 203 -27.33 27.44 -42.79
C SER A 203 -28.62 28.08 -42.29
N GLU A 204 -28.94 29.30 -42.77
CA GLU A 204 -30.22 29.96 -42.47
C GLU A 204 -31.43 29.16 -42.98
N GLN A 205 -31.23 28.37 -44.04
CA GLN A 205 -32.25 27.52 -44.64
C GLN A 205 -32.30 26.12 -44.02
N ARG A 206 -31.49 25.80 -42.99
CA ARG A 206 -31.27 24.42 -42.51
C ARG A 206 -32.51 23.64 -42.07
N PHE A 207 -33.57 24.33 -41.65
CA PHE A 207 -34.83 23.70 -41.25
C PHE A 207 -35.91 23.76 -42.34
N MET A 208 -35.57 24.26 -43.54
CA MET A 208 -36.48 24.35 -44.68
C MET A 208 -36.44 23.05 -45.49
N PRO A 209 -37.58 22.58 -46.05
CA PRO A 209 -37.63 21.34 -46.83
C PRO A 209 -36.77 21.31 -48.10
N ILE A 210 -36.42 22.50 -48.62
CA ILE A 210 -35.60 22.68 -49.84
C ILE A 210 -34.11 22.49 -49.53
N TRP A 211 -33.72 22.49 -48.26
CA TRP A 211 -32.33 22.39 -47.84
C TRP A 211 -31.74 21.01 -48.15
N ASN A 212 -30.58 21.02 -48.81
CA ASN A 212 -29.84 19.82 -49.18
C ASN A 212 -28.51 19.80 -48.42
N PHE A 213 -28.33 18.82 -47.54
CA PHE A 213 -27.14 18.70 -46.72
C PHE A 213 -25.87 18.44 -47.57
N CYS A 214 -25.96 17.69 -48.68
CA CYS A 214 -24.80 17.45 -49.54
C CYS A 214 -24.26 18.76 -50.17
N ASN A 215 -25.11 19.74 -50.49
CA ASN A 215 -24.67 21.07 -50.94
C ASN A 215 -23.92 21.82 -49.83
N PHE A 216 -24.47 21.80 -48.62
CA PHE A 216 -23.84 22.40 -47.44
C PHE A 216 -22.50 21.73 -47.13
N PHE A 217 -22.45 20.40 -47.18
CA PHE A 217 -21.25 19.59 -47.01
C PHE A 217 -20.17 19.99 -48.02
N ILE A 218 -20.46 20.03 -49.32
CA ILE A 218 -19.45 20.38 -50.35
C ILE A 218 -18.83 21.74 -50.07
N LEU A 219 -19.62 22.75 -49.69
CA LEU A 219 -19.08 24.08 -49.38
C LEU A 219 -18.19 24.07 -48.14
N LYS A 220 -18.62 23.42 -47.06
CA LYS A 220 -17.86 23.28 -45.81
C LYS A 220 -16.57 22.49 -46.02
N GLU A 221 -16.65 21.37 -46.73
CA GLU A 221 -15.53 20.53 -47.11
C GLU A 221 -14.55 21.27 -48.02
N SER A 222 -15.02 22.03 -49.02
CA SER A 222 -14.18 22.91 -49.87
C SER A 222 -13.44 23.96 -49.05
N LEU A 223 -14.09 24.57 -48.05
CA LEU A 223 -13.47 25.55 -47.15
C LEU A 223 -12.43 24.88 -46.23
N ALA A 224 -12.77 23.74 -45.64
CA ALA A 224 -11.84 22.98 -44.80
C ALA A 224 -10.62 22.52 -45.59
N PHE A 225 -10.81 22.04 -46.82
CA PHE A 225 -9.74 21.62 -47.70
C PHE A 225 -8.86 22.80 -48.14
N MET A 226 -9.44 23.97 -48.40
CA MET A 226 -8.68 25.19 -48.66
C MET A 226 -7.76 25.55 -47.48
N PHE A 227 -8.26 25.47 -46.24
CA PHE A 227 -7.44 25.66 -45.06
C PHE A 227 -6.38 24.56 -44.90
N GLU A 228 -6.68 23.32 -45.27
CA GLU A 228 -5.69 22.24 -45.30
C GLU A 228 -4.55 22.52 -46.29
N MET A 229 -4.87 22.96 -47.52
CA MET A 229 -3.88 23.31 -48.56
C MET A 229 -2.98 24.49 -48.16
N THR A 230 -3.52 25.45 -47.42
CA THR A 230 -2.75 26.61 -46.91
C THR A 230 -2.08 26.34 -45.56
N HIS A 231 -2.15 25.09 -45.07
CA HIS A 231 -1.59 24.66 -43.79
C HIS A 231 -2.18 25.39 -42.56
N LEU A 232 -3.36 26.00 -42.69
CA LEU A 232 -4.17 26.52 -41.59
C LEU A 232 -4.97 25.39 -40.94
N PHE A 233 -4.27 24.36 -40.44
CA PHE A 233 -4.87 23.11 -39.98
C PHE A 233 -5.86 23.29 -38.81
N GLU A 234 -5.67 24.31 -37.97
CA GLU A 234 -6.60 24.67 -36.89
C GLU A 234 -7.95 25.14 -37.42
N ASP A 235 -7.95 25.99 -38.45
CA ASP A 235 -9.20 26.46 -39.07
C ASP A 235 -9.89 25.31 -39.81
N ALA A 236 -9.13 24.48 -40.53
CA ALA A 236 -9.64 23.27 -41.17
C ALA A 236 -10.31 22.32 -40.17
N LEU A 237 -9.68 22.09 -39.01
CA LEU A 237 -10.20 21.19 -37.97
C LEU A 237 -11.53 21.70 -37.41
N ARG A 238 -11.64 23.02 -37.16
CA ARG A 238 -12.89 23.64 -36.71
C ARG A 238 -14.02 23.48 -37.72
N GLU A 239 -13.75 23.57 -39.02
CA GLU A 239 -14.77 23.34 -40.04
C GLU A 239 -15.34 21.92 -39.98
N TYR A 240 -14.50 20.90 -39.78
CA TYR A 240 -14.94 19.51 -39.61
C TYR A 240 -15.70 19.29 -38.30
N ASP A 241 -15.28 19.92 -37.20
CA ASP A 241 -15.98 19.87 -35.92
C ASP A 241 -17.39 20.51 -36.02
N GLU A 242 -17.51 21.66 -36.67
CA GLU A 242 -18.79 22.32 -36.94
C GLU A 242 -19.69 21.49 -37.87
N LEU A 243 -19.10 20.85 -38.88
CA LEU A 243 -19.82 20.01 -39.84
C LEU A 243 -20.41 18.76 -39.18
N GLU A 244 -19.66 18.13 -38.28
CA GLU A 244 -20.10 16.99 -37.48
C GLU A 244 -21.29 17.36 -36.58
N LEU A 245 -21.18 18.47 -35.84
CA LEU A 245 -22.26 18.98 -35.00
C LEU A 245 -23.53 19.29 -35.83
N CYS A 246 -23.36 19.95 -36.97
CA CYS A 246 -24.46 20.28 -37.87
C CYS A 246 -25.18 19.01 -38.38
N TYR A 247 -24.42 17.96 -38.73
CA TYR A 247 -24.98 16.69 -39.18
C TYR A 247 -25.84 16.03 -38.09
N LEU A 248 -25.31 15.94 -36.87
CA LEU A 248 -26.03 15.34 -35.74
C LEU A 248 -27.31 16.11 -35.37
N GLU A 249 -27.27 17.43 -35.36
CA GLU A 249 -28.43 18.26 -34.99
C GLU A 249 -29.52 18.29 -36.07
N THR A 250 -29.12 18.31 -37.34
CA THR A 250 -30.04 18.67 -38.43
C THR A 250 -30.47 17.47 -39.26
N VAL A 251 -29.56 16.51 -39.50
CA VAL A 251 -29.83 15.38 -40.39
C VAL A 251 -30.35 14.19 -39.59
N ASN A 252 -29.74 13.88 -38.43
CA ASN A 252 -30.10 12.71 -37.61
C ASN A 252 -31.47 12.86 -36.91
N MET A 253 -31.94 14.08 -36.65
CA MET A 253 -33.25 14.30 -35.99
C MET A 253 -34.47 14.17 -36.91
N VAL A 254 -34.31 14.27 -38.23
CA VAL A 254 -35.43 14.24 -39.17
C VAL A 254 -35.82 12.78 -39.38
N GLY A 255 -36.96 12.37 -38.81
CA GLY A 255 -37.48 10.98 -38.77
C GLY A 255 -37.79 10.28 -40.10
N LYS A 256 -37.05 10.58 -41.18
CA LYS A 256 -36.98 9.75 -42.37
C LYS A 256 -36.10 8.53 -42.04
N GLN A 257 -36.65 7.33 -42.18
CA GLN A 257 -35.88 6.09 -42.17
C GLN A 257 -34.88 6.15 -43.34
N ARG A 258 -33.60 6.32 -43.04
CA ARG A 258 -32.50 6.29 -44.01
C ARG A 258 -31.70 5.00 -43.83
N GLU A 259 -31.02 4.56 -44.89
CA GLU A 259 -30.09 3.46 -44.77
C GLU A 259 -28.89 3.89 -43.92
N PHE A 260 -28.56 3.10 -42.92
CA PHE A 260 -27.49 3.42 -41.99
C PHE A 260 -26.10 3.20 -42.60
N GLY A 261 -25.95 2.22 -43.51
CA GLY A 261 -24.66 1.75 -44.04
C GLY A 261 -24.03 0.64 -43.19
N GLY A 262 -22.77 0.31 -43.46
CA GLY A 262 -22.02 -0.71 -42.69
C GLY A 262 -22.36 -2.16 -43.04
N VAL A 263 -22.84 -2.40 -44.25
CA VAL A 263 -23.22 -3.72 -44.78
C VAL A 263 -22.34 -4.14 -45.96
N ASP A 264 -21.48 -3.25 -46.45
CA ASP A 264 -20.58 -3.55 -47.56
C ASP A 264 -19.42 -4.43 -47.05
N HIS A 265 -18.89 -5.29 -47.92
CA HIS A 265 -17.76 -6.14 -47.56
C HIS A 265 -16.53 -5.27 -47.21
N GLY A 266 -16.01 -5.41 -45.99
CA GLY A 266 -14.87 -4.65 -45.47
C GLY A 266 -15.26 -3.56 -44.45
N ASP A 267 -16.55 -3.30 -44.26
CA ASP A 267 -17.03 -2.28 -43.31
C ASP A 267 -16.78 -2.63 -41.84
N ASP A 268 -16.50 -3.89 -41.55
CA ASP A 268 -16.11 -4.37 -40.23
C ASP A 268 -14.76 -3.80 -39.77
N GLN A 269 -13.93 -3.32 -40.72
CA GLN A 269 -12.70 -2.60 -40.46
C GLN A 269 -12.98 -1.10 -40.35
N ALA A 270 -12.80 -0.55 -39.14
CA ALA A 270 -13.10 0.84 -38.89
C ALA A 270 -12.20 1.80 -39.69
N ALA A 271 -12.83 2.72 -40.42
CA ALA A 271 -12.16 3.68 -41.31
C ALA A 271 -11.85 5.02 -40.60
N LEU A 272 -11.37 4.99 -39.36
CA LEU A 272 -11.20 6.18 -38.51
C LEU A 272 -10.00 7.07 -38.85
N LEU A 273 -9.10 6.59 -39.71
CA LEU A 273 -7.80 7.24 -39.96
C LEU A 273 -7.54 7.51 -41.44
N ASN A 274 -8.36 6.93 -42.32
CA ASN A 274 -8.22 7.09 -43.76
C ASN A 274 -9.52 7.64 -44.36
N PRO A 275 -9.58 8.96 -44.66
CA PRO A 275 -10.72 9.58 -45.31
C PRO A 275 -11.02 9.00 -46.70
N ASP A 276 -10.00 8.45 -47.37
CA ASP A 276 -10.11 7.93 -48.74
C ASP A 276 -10.43 6.42 -48.78
N SER A 277 -10.90 5.85 -47.66
CA SER A 277 -11.31 4.44 -47.55
C SER A 277 -12.44 4.08 -48.50
N LYS A 278 -13.47 4.93 -48.61
CA LYS A 278 -14.56 4.83 -49.57
C LYS A 278 -14.73 6.15 -50.35
N PRO A 279 -14.99 6.11 -51.67
CA PRO A 279 -15.35 7.29 -52.44
C PRO A 279 -16.59 8.01 -51.88
N LEU A 280 -16.57 9.34 -51.83
CA LEU A 280 -17.68 10.20 -51.39
C LEU A 280 -18.96 9.96 -52.20
N SER A 281 -18.83 9.52 -53.45
CA SER A 281 -19.95 9.15 -54.30
C SER A 281 -20.65 7.85 -53.88
N GLN A 282 -19.94 6.95 -53.19
CA GLN A 282 -20.49 5.66 -52.71
C GLN A 282 -21.12 5.76 -51.33
N ILE A 283 -20.87 6.83 -50.58
CA ILE A 283 -21.44 7.05 -49.24
C ILE A 283 -22.74 7.87 -49.28
N VAL A 284 -23.16 8.35 -50.46
CA VAL A 284 -24.37 9.16 -50.66
C VAL A 284 -25.51 8.33 -51.23
N GLN A 285 -26.71 8.54 -50.68
CA GLN A 285 -27.96 7.93 -51.08
C GLN A 285 -29.09 8.97 -51.00
N ASP A 286 -29.91 9.08 -52.06
CA ASP A 286 -31.10 9.94 -52.12
C ASP A 286 -30.89 11.36 -51.55
N ASP A 287 -29.80 12.02 -51.97
CA ASP A 287 -29.38 13.37 -51.54
C ASP A 287 -29.00 13.52 -50.06
N SER A 288 -28.64 12.41 -49.38
CA SER A 288 -28.12 12.39 -48.02
C SER A 288 -26.96 11.39 -47.88
N PHE A 289 -26.29 11.36 -46.73
CA PHE A 289 -25.19 10.43 -46.48
C PHE A 289 -25.67 9.22 -45.66
N ARG A 290 -25.09 8.04 -45.95
CA ARG A 290 -25.15 6.89 -45.04
C ARG A 290 -24.37 7.24 -43.78
N GLU A 291 -25.03 7.21 -42.63
CA GLU A 291 -24.47 7.70 -41.36
C GLU A 291 -23.19 6.95 -40.98
N PHE A 292 -23.13 5.65 -41.24
CA PHE A 292 -22.01 4.80 -40.87
C PHE A 292 -20.70 5.25 -41.50
N GLU A 293 -20.67 5.43 -42.81
CA GLU A 293 -19.48 5.86 -43.54
C GLU A 293 -19.17 7.33 -43.31
N PHE A 294 -20.19 8.19 -43.28
CA PHE A 294 -20.00 9.63 -43.19
C PHE A 294 -19.40 10.07 -41.85
N ARG A 295 -19.88 9.51 -40.74
CA ARG A 295 -19.34 9.77 -39.40
C ARG A 295 -17.88 9.36 -39.29
N GLN A 296 -17.50 8.24 -39.90
CA GLN A 296 -16.11 7.77 -39.93
C GLN A 296 -15.24 8.65 -40.82
N TYR A 297 -15.74 9.08 -41.98
CA TYR A 297 -15.06 10.02 -42.88
C TYR A 297 -14.70 11.33 -42.15
N LEU A 298 -15.67 11.95 -41.46
CA LEU A 298 -15.44 13.19 -40.73
C LEU A 298 -14.39 13.01 -39.64
N PHE A 299 -14.48 11.92 -38.86
CA PHE A 299 -13.49 11.61 -37.84
C PHE A 299 -12.10 11.33 -38.42
N ALA A 300 -12.01 10.70 -39.59
CA ALA A 300 -10.75 10.49 -40.28
C ALA A 300 -10.12 11.80 -40.77
N CYS A 301 -10.92 12.74 -41.27
CA CYS A 301 -10.45 14.08 -41.62
C CYS A 301 -9.92 14.83 -40.39
N GLN A 302 -10.66 14.81 -39.27
CA GLN A 302 -10.23 15.39 -38.00
C GLN A 302 -8.91 14.77 -37.52
N SER A 303 -8.80 13.43 -37.54
CA SER A 303 -7.61 12.69 -37.11
C SER A 303 -6.39 13.05 -37.97
N LYS A 304 -6.55 13.10 -39.30
CA LYS A 304 -5.50 13.51 -40.24
C LYS A 304 -4.95 14.90 -39.89
N LEU A 305 -5.82 15.85 -39.61
CA LEU A 305 -5.43 17.22 -39.25
C LEU A 305 -4.76 17.29 -37.88
N LEU A 306 -5.26 16.54 -36.89
CA LEU A 306 -4.66 16.47 -35.56
C LEU A 306 -3.25 15.86 -35.58
N PHE A 307 -3.00 14.86 -36.43
CA PHE A 307 -1.63 14.36 -36.65
C PHE A 307 -0.73 15.42 -37.32
N LYS A 308 -1.24 16.17 -38.29
CA LYS A 308 -0.49 17.31 -38.88
C LYS A 308 -0.19 18.42 -37.86
N LEU A 309 -1.04 18.58 -36.85
CA LEU A 309 -0.84 19.50 -35.71
C LEU A 309 0.05 18.91 -34.59
N ASN A 310 0.58 17.70 -34.76
CA ASN A 310 1.35 16.96 -33.74
C ASN A 310 0.59 16.76 -32.42
N ARG A 311 -0.71 16.41 -32.49
CA ARG A 311 -1.60 16.17 -31.33
C ARG A 311 -2.14 14.73 -31.27
N PRO A 312 -1.27 13.70 -31.20
CA PRO A 312 -1.71 12.29 -31.13
C PRO A 312 -2.57 11.98 -29.89
N PHE A 313 -2.33 12.68 -28.77
CA PHE A 313 -3.17 12.56 -27.57
C PHE A 313 -4.63 12.96 -27.82
N GLU A 314 -4.85 14.05 -28.54
CA GLU A 314 -6.20 14.54 -28.85
C GLU A 314 -6.93 13.57 -29.80
N VAL A 315 -6.20 12.95 -30.74
CA VAL A 315 -6.74 11.86 -31.57
C VAL A 315 -7.20 10.68 -30.71
N ALA A 316 -6.37 10.23 -29.75
CA ALA A 316 -6.72 9.13 -28.85
C ALA A 316 -7.96 9.47 -27.99
N SER A 317 -8.00 10.68 -27.42
CA SER A 317 -9.10 11.16 -26.57
C SER A 317 -10.42 11.29 -27.34
N ARG A 318 -10.42 12.02 -28.47
CA ARG A 318 -11.59 12.17 -29.33
C ARG A 318 -12.01 10.83 -29.93
N GLY A 319 -11.05 9.98 -30.30
CA GLY A 319 -11.30 8.64 -30.84
C GLY A 319 -11.95 7.70 -29.84
N PHE A 320 -11.49 7.68 -28.59
CA PHE A 320 -12.12 6.90 -27.53
C PHE A 320 -13.58 7.34 -27.29
N ALA A 321 -13.83 8.66 -27.21
CA ALA A 321 -15.18 9.20 -27.07
C ALA A 321 -16.08 8.86 -28.27
N PHE A 322 -15.53 8.98 -29.49
CA PHE A 322 -16.21 8.61 -30.73
C PHE A 322 -16.59 7.13 -30.73
N VAL A 323 -15.66 6.22 -30.43
CA VAL A 323 -15.91 4.76 -30.41
C VAL A 323 -16.99 4.40 -29.40
N ILE A 324 -16.99 4.98 -28.20
CA ILE A 324 -18.04 4.74 -27.20
C ILE A 324 -19.40 5.24 -27.70
N SER A 325 -19.45 6.47 -28.23
CA SER A 325 -20.68 7.07 -28.72
C SER A 325 -21.25 6.28 -29.90
N PHE A 326 -20.41 6.01 -30.90
CA PHE A 326 -20.78 5.31 -32.11
C PHE A 326 -21.14 3.84 -31.85
N SER A 327 -20.50 3.18 -30.88
CA SER A 327 -20.93 1.85 -30.42
C SER A 327 -22.37 1.82 -29.90
N LYS A 328 -22.88 2.93 -29.35
CA LYS A 328 -24.31 3.04 -28.96
C LYS A 328 -25.18 3.17 -30.20
N THR A 329 -24.78 3.97 -31.19
CA THR A 329 -25.46 4.07 -32.48
C THR A 329 -25.54 2.72 -33.20
N LEU A 330 -24.43 1.97 -33.27
CA LEU A 330 -24.42 0.61 -33.83
C LEU A 330 -25.38 -0.35 -33.12
N THR A 331 -25.64 -0.15 -31.82
CA THR A 331 -26.61 -0.95 -31.05
C THR A 331 -28.05 -0.66 -31.47
N LEU A 332 -28.35 0.57 -31.89
CA LEU A 332 -29.68 0.93 -32.39
C LEU A 332 -29.97 0.19 -33.71
N HIS A 333 -28.99 0.13 -34.60
CA HIS A 333 -29.08 -0.50 -35.93
C HIS A 333 -28.67 -1.98 -36.00
N GLU A 334 -28.45 -2.64 -34.85
CA GLU A 334 -27.93 -4.02 -34.76
C GLU A 334 -28.75 -5.07 -35.53
N SER A 335 -30.04 -4.82 -35.83
CA SER A 335 -30.88 -5.74 -36.61
C SER A 335 -30.61 -5.70 -38.12
N ALA A 336 -30.06 -4.60 -38.64
CA ALA A 336 -29.74 -4.41 -40.05
C ALA A 336 -28.26 -4.67 -40.38
N LEU A 337 -27.41 -4.71 -39.34
CA LEU A 337 -25.97 -4.91 -39.48
C LEU A 337 -25.58 -6.40 -39.49
N PRO A 338 -24.41 -6.75 -40.05
CA PRO A 338 -23.85 -8.10 -39.96
C PRO A 338 -23.74 -8.62 -38.51
N PHE A 339 -23.70 -9.94 -38.36
CA PHE A 339 -23.65 -10.58 -37.05
C PHE A 339 -22.44 -10.08 -36.23
N CYS A 340 -22.71 -9.55 -35.04
CA CYS A 340 -21.71 -8.97 -34.12
C CYS A 340 -20.85 -7.84 -34.71
N MET A 341 -21.36 -7.13 -35.72
CA MET A 341 -20.69 -5.99 -36.36
C MET A 341 -20.19 -4.95 -35.34
N ARG A 342 -20.99 -4.65 -34.31
CA ARG A 342 -20.60 -3.70 -33.25
C ARG A 342 -19.32 -4.12 -32.54
N GLU A 343 -19.23 -5.37 -32.11
CA GLU A 343 -18.06 -5.89 -31.43
C GLU A 343 -16.82 -5.85 -32.34
N ILE A 344 -16.97 -6.32 -33.59
CA ILE A 344 -15.88 -6.37 -34.56
C ILE A 344 -15.37 -4.95 -34.88
N TRP A 345 -16.28 -4.03 -35.20
CA TRP A 345 -15.94 -2.65 -35.52
C TRP A 345 -15.26 -1.93 -34.34
N VAL A 346 -15.71 -2.15 -33.10
CA VAL A 346 -15.05 -1.53 -31.93
C VAL A 346 -13.62 -2.07 -31.74
N ILE A 347 -13.39 -3.36 -31.96
CA ILE A 347 -12.05 -3.97 -31.90
C ILE A 347 -11.14 -3.33 -32.95
N THR A 348 -11.58 -3.30 -34.21
CA THR A 348 -10.78 -2.74 -35.31
C THR A 348 -10.53 -1.24 -35.14
N ALA A 349 -11.53 -0.47 -34.67
CA ALA A 349 -11.40 0.95 -34.33
C ALA A 349 -10.37 1.21 -33.24
N CYS A 350 -10.44 0.48 -32.11
CA CYS A 350 -9.48 0.64 -31.02
C CYS A 350 -8.06 0.30 -31.47
N LEU A 351 -7.87 -0.81 -32.20
CA LEU A 351 -6.55 -1.22 -32.68
C LEU A 351 -5.97 -0.22 -33.68
N ALA A 352 -6.78 0.30 -34.61
CA ALA A 352 -6.36 1.33 -35.55
C ALA A 352 -5.88 2.60 -34.82
N LEU A 353 -6.67 3.10 -33.86
CA LEU A 353 -6.33 4.26 -33.05
C LEU A 353 -5.04 4.05 -32.24
N ILE A 354 -4.92 2.90 -31.55
CA ILE A 354 -3.73 2.57 -30.76
C ILE A 354 -2.49 2.57 -31.66
N LYS A 355 -2.54 1.87 -32.80
CA LYS A 355 -1.41 1.76 -33.72
C LYS A 355 -0.97 3.13 -34.24
N ALA A 356 -1.91 3.95 -34.69
CA ALA A 356 -1.59 5.25 -35.27
C ALA A 356 -1.09 6.25 -34.22
N THR A 357 -1.76 6.33 -33.07
CA THR A 357 -1.36 7.26 -32.00
C THR A 357 -0.04 6.87 -31.36
N ALA A 358 0.23 5.59 -31.14
CA ALA A 358 1.52 5.13 -30.65
C ALA A 358 2.67 5.35 -31.66
N SER A 359 2.40 5.24 -32.97
CA SER A 359 3.43 5.50 -33.99
C SER A 359 3.77 6.97 -34.18
N ALA A 360 2.84 7.86 -33.85
CA ALA A 360 3.00 9.31 -34.00
C ALA A 360 3.37 10.02 -32.68
N TYR A 361 3.42 9.29 -31.57
CA TYR A 361 3.77 9.83 -30.26
C TYR A 361 5.28 9.76 -30.03
N ASP A 362 5.88 10.87 -29.63
CA ASP A 362 7.31 10.98 -29.30
C ASP A 362 7.50 11.07 -27.78
N ASP A 363 8.17 10.07 -27.19
CA ASP A 363 8.39 9.98 -25.74
C ASP A 363 9.26 11.16 -25.26
N GLY A 364 8.74 11.94 -24.30
CA GLY A 364 9.47 13.05 -23.66
C GLY A 364 9.27 14.44 -24.28
N ALA A 365 8.53 14.57 -25.38
CA ALA A 365 8.19 15.87 -25.98
C ALA A 365 7.04 16.62 -25.25
N THR A 366 6.28 15.92 -24.40
CA THR A 366 5.08 16.44 -23.72
C THR A 366 5.22 16.48 -22.20
N ALA A 367 4.42 17.31 -21.53
CA ALA A 367 4.38 17.36 -20.06
C ALA A 367 4.00 16.00 -19.45
N SER A 368 4.59 15.65 -18.30
CA SER A 368 4.42 14.34 -17.65
C SER A 368 2.96 13.99 -17.32
N ASP A 369 2.10 14.98 -17.05
CA ASP A 369 0.69 14.74 -16.78
C ASP A 369 -0.09 14.31 -18.03
N ILE A 370 0.21 14.92 -19.19
CA ILE A 370 -0.41 14.57 -20.48
C ILE A 370 0.05 13.19 -20.91
N GLU A 371 1.33 12.87 -20.70
CA GLU A 371 1.89 11.55 -20.99
C GLU A 371 1.19 10.44 -20.19
N LYS A 372 1.02 10.63 -18.87
CA LYS A 372 0.33 9.63 -18.04
C LYS A 372 -1.13 9.47 -18.42
N GLU A 373 -1.79 10.55 -18.82
CA GLU A 373 -3.17 10.53 -19.30
C GLU A 373 -3.29 9.86 -20.68
N PHE A 374 -2.30 10.06 -21.56
CA PHE A 374 -2.19 9.34 -22.84
C PHE A 374 -2.09 7.84 -22.61
N TYR A 375 -1.19 7.40 -21.72
CA TYR A 375 -1.06 5.99 -21.37
C TYR A 375 -2.33 5.44 -20.70
N ARG A 376 -3.05 6.24 -19.91
CA ARG A 376 -4.38 5.86 -19.38
C ARG A 376 -5.37 5.58 -20.51
N LEU A 377 -5.46 6.48 -21.50
CA LEU A 377 -6.36 6.34 -22.66
C LEU A 377 -6.01 5.13 -23.53
N LEU A 378 -4.72 4.87 -23.77
CA LEU A 378 -4.30 3.66 -24.48
C LEU A 378 -4.70 2.40 -23.70
N GLY A 379 -4.54 2.40 -22.38
CA GLY A 379 -5.01 1.33 -21.50
C GLY A 379 -6.51 1.10 -21.61
N ASP A 380 -7.31 2.17 -21.69
CA ASP A 380 -8.77 2.10 -21.89
C ASP A 380 -9.15 1.53 -23.27
N LEU A 381 -8.46 1.95 -24.34
CA LEU A 381 -8.68 1.43 -25.69
C LEU A 381 -8.36 -0.08 -25.77
N TYR A 382 -7.23 -0.52 -25.21
CA TYR A 382 -6.90 -1.94 -25.13
C TYR A 382 -7.92 -2.71 -24.29
N SER A 383 -8.35 -2.15 -23.16
CA SER A 383 -9.36 -2.78 -22.29
C SER A 383 -10.71 -2.92 -22.98
N LEU A 384 -11.14 -1.90 -23.73
CA LEU A 384 -12.37 -1.95 -24.52
C LEU A 384 -12.28 -3.01 -25.62
N CYS A 385 -11.18 -3.04 -26.37
CA CYS A 385 -10.89 -4.06 -27.38
C CYS A 385 -10.93 -5.47 -26.78
N ARG A 386 -10.20 -5.69 -25.68
CA ARG A 386 -10.15 -6.96 -24.94
C ARG A 386 -11.55 -7.43 -24.50
N VAL A 387 -12.36 -6.54 -23.94
CA VAL A 387 -13.73 -6.88 -23.49
C VAL A 387 -14.62 -7.28 -24.66
N LYS A 388 -14.54 -6.56 -25.80
CA LYS A 388 -15.30 -6.91 -27.01
C LYS A 388 -14.81 -8.21 -27.63
N PHE A 389 -13.50 -8.44 -27.63
CA PHE A 389 -12.88 -9.68 -28.12
C PHE A 389 -13.34 -10.89 -27.29
N MET A 390 -13.35 -10.78 -25.95
CA MET A 390 -13.88 -11.82 -25.07
C MET A 390 -15.36 -12.13 -25.34
N ARG A 391 -16.17 -11.14 -25.71
CA ARG A 391 -17.58 -11.37 -26.06
C ARG A 391 -17.74 -12.23 -27.31
N LEU A 392 -16.95 -11.95 -28.35
CA LEU A 392 -16.92 -12.77 -29.57
C LEU A 392 -16.48 -14.20 -29.24
N ALA A 393 -15.45 -14.34 -28.40
CA ALA A 393 -14.95 -15.65 -27.96
C ALA A 393 -16.03 -16.47 -27.25
N TYR A 394 -16.78 -15.88 -26.32
CA TYR A 394 -17.87 -16.58 -25.62
C TYR A 394 -18.97 -17.07 -26.57
N LEU A 395 -19.22 -16.37 -27.69
CA LEU A 395 -20.23 -16.78 -28.68
C LEU A 395 -19.83 -18.01 -29.48
N VAL A 396 -18.53 -18.29 -29.63
CA VAL A 396 -17.99 -19.47 -30.33
C VAL A 396 -17.54 -20.59 -29.38
N GLY A 397 -17.76 -20.41 -28.08
CA GLY A 397 -17.41 -21.37 -27.04
C GLY A 397 -15.96 -21.29 -26.56
N TYR A 398 -15.26 -20.19 -26.85
CA TYR A 398 -13.94 -19.89 -26.32
C TYR A 398 -14.02 -19.05 -25.04
N GLY A 399 -12.98 -19.10 -24.21
CA GLY A 399 -12.85 -18.26 -23.03
C GLY A 399 -13.67 -18.65 -21.79
N ALA A 400 -14.41 -19.77 -21.82
CA ALA A 400 -15.14 -20.30 -20.65
C ALA A 400 -14.20 -20.59 -19.46
N ASP A 401 -12.95 -20.94 -19.75
CA ASP A 401 -11.92 -21.31 -18.79
C ASP A 401 -10.97 -20.16 -18.39
N ILE A 402 -11.17 -18.95 -18.94
CA ILE A 402 -10.39 -17.77 -18.54
C ILE A 402 -10.90 -17.27 -17.19
N GLU A 403 -10.05 -17.30 -16.15
CA GLU A 403 -10.38 -16.73 -14.85
C GLU A 403 -10.73 -15.24 -14.98
N ARG A 404 -11.86 -14.86 -14.39
CA ARG A 404 -12.35 -13.49 -14.47
C ARG A 404 -11.85 -12.72 -13.25
N SER A 405 -11.04 -11.68 -13.48
CA SER A 405 -10.65 -10.73 -12.42
C SER A 405 -11.84 -9.85 -11.99
N PRO A 406 -11.79 -9.12 -10.86
CA PRO A 406 -12.82 -8.15 -10.48
C PRO A 406 -13.01 -7.04 -11.53
N VAL A 407 -11.94 -6.62 -12.21
CA VAL A 407 -11.99 -5.62 -13.29
C VAL A 407 -12.65 -6.23 -14.53
N ASN A 408 -12.30 -7.47 -14.91
CA ASN A 408 -13.01 -8.19 -15.98
C ASN A 408 -14.47 -8.41 -15.63
N SER A 409 -14.74 -8.87 -14.41
CA SER A 409 -16.07 -9.25 -13.95
C SER A 409 -16.95 -8.02 -13.87
N ALA A 410 -16.48 -6.88 -13.35
CA ALA A 410 -17.20 -5.62 -13.35
C ALA A 410 -17.45 -5.11 -14.78
N SER A 411 -16.45 -5.10 -15.67
CA SER A 411 -16.66 -4.65 -17.06
C SER A 411 -17.56 -5.60 -17.87
N LEU A 412 -17.47 -6.92 -17.63
CA LEU A 412 -18.32 -7.94 -18.25
C LEU A 412 -19.72 -8.01 -17.62
N SER A 413 -19.90 -7.62 -16.35
CA SER A 413 -21.18 -7.62 -15.63
C SER A 413 -21.94 -6.30 -15.77
N MET A 414 -21.24 -5.17 -15.85
CA MET A 414 -21.84 -3.84 -15.99
C MET A 414 -22.28 -3.54 -17.42
N LEU A 415 -21.75 -4.25 -18.41
CA LEU A 415 -22.27 -4.22 -19.76
C LEU A 415 -23.17 -5.44 -19.96
N SER A 416 -24.41 -5.20 -20.40
CA SER A 416 -25.32 -6.29 -20.74
C SER A 416 -24.63 -7.30 -21.67
N TRP A 417 -24.78 -8.59 -21.32
CA TRP A 417 -24.25 -9.74 -22.04
C TRP A 417 -24.44 -9.57 -23.57
N PRO A 418 -23.56 -10.08 -24.45
CA PRO A 418 -23.77 -9.99 -25.90
C PRO A 418 -25.08 -10.68 -26.26
N LYS A 419 -26.11 -9.87 -26.53
CA LYS A 419 -27.45 -10.31 -26.91
C LYS A 419 -27.72 -9.82 -28.32
N PRO A 420 -27.00 -10.35 -29.35
CA PRO A 420 -27.27 -9.95 -30.72
C PRO A 420 -28.77 -10.07 -30.98
N LYS A 421 -29.34 -8.99 -31.54
CA LYS A 421 -30.79 -8.91 -31.80
C LYS A 421 -31.25 -10.04 -32.71
N VAL A 422 -30.40 -10.42 -33.66
CA VAL A 422 -30.61 -11.49 -34.63
C VAL A 422 -29.59 -12.59 -34.37
N TRP A 423 -30.06 -13.82 -34.15
CA TRP A 423 -29.18 -14.98 -33.99
C TRP A 423 -29.06 -15.74 -35.31
N PRO A 424 -27.87 -16.23 -35.70
CA PRO A 424 -27.69 -16.95 -36.96
C PRO A 424 -28.46 -18.28 -36.98
N SER A 425 -28.86 -18.69 -38.18
CA SER A 425 -29.44 -20.01 -38.44
C SER A 425 -28.37 -21.11 -38.42
N PHE A 426 -28.80 -22.36 -38.26
CA PHE A 426 -27.88 -23.50 -38.30
C PHE A 426 -27.41 -23.72 -39.74
N PRO A 427 -26.08 -23.79 -40.00
CA PRO A 427 -25.58 -24.07 -41.34
C PRO A 427 -25.96 -25.50 -41.78
N PRO A 428 -26.45 -25.71 -43.02
CA PRO A 428 -26.96 -27.01 -43.47
C PRO A 428 -25.92 -28.14 -43.46
N ASP A 429 -24.63 -27.81 -43.64
CA ASP A 429 -23.53 -28.79 -43.77
C ASP A 429 -22.66 -28.95 -42.51
N ALA A 430 -22.97 -28.29 -41.38
CA ALA A 430 -22.04 -28.20 -40.24
C ALA A 430 -22.19 -29.30 -39.17
N THR A 431 -22.81 -30.44 -39.50
CA THR A 431 -23.09 -31.52 -38.53
C THR A 431 -21.80 -32.16 -37.98
N SER A 432 -20.75 -32.28 -38.78
CA SER A 432 -19.43 -32.79 -38.35
C SER A 432 -18.73 -31.85 -37.35
N GLU A 433 -18.85 -30.53 -37.54
CA GLU A 433 -18.27 -29.53 -36.65
C GLU A 433 -18.95 -29.52 -35.27
N VAL A 434 -20.27 -29.74 -35.25
CA VAL A 434 -21.04 -29.90 -34.01
C VAL A 434 -20.53 -31.10 -33.21
N LEU A 435 -20.27 -32.24 -33.86
CA LEU A 435 -19.73 -33.43 -33.17
C LEU A 435 -18.35 -33.17 -32.58
N VAL A 436 -17.50 -32.40 -33.27
CA VAL A 436 -16.18 -32.00 -32.75
C VAL A 436 -16.34 -31.12 -31.52
N LYS A 437 -17.19 -30.08 -31.57
CA LYS A 437 -17.47 -29.21 -30.42
C LYS A 437 -18.10 -29.97 -29.25
N GLU A 438 -19.05 -30.88 -29.49
CA GLU A 438 -19.63 -31.73 -28.44
C GLU A 438 -18.57 -32.62 -27.79
N LYS A 439 -17.65 -33.20 -28.57
CA LYS A 439 -16.55 -33.99 -28.03
C LYS A 439 -15.61 -33.15 -27.16
N VAL A 440 -15.27 -31.94 -27.58
CA VAL A 440 -14.44 -31.01 -26.78
C VAL A 440 -15.14 -30.64 -25.48
N MET A 441 -16.44 -30.33 -25.52
CA MET A 441 -17.23 -30.00 -24.34
C MET A 441 -17.36 -31.18 -23.37
N LEU A 442 -17.46 -32.41 -23.86
CA LEU A 442 -17.51 -33.62 -23.03
C LEU A 442 -16.13 -34.01 -22.46
N GLN A 443 -15.04 -33.65 -23.13
CA GLN A 443 -13.66 -33.90 -22.69
C GLN A 443 -13.14 -32.85 -21.70
N ALA A 444 -13.79 -31.68 -21.60
CA ALA A 444 -13.54 -30.66 -20.60
C ALA A 444 -13.85 -31.21 -19.20
N SER A 445 -12.86 -31.91 -18.62
CA SER A 445 -12.93 -32.43 -17.26
C SER A 445 -12.74 -31.25 -16.29
N PRO A 446 -13.59 -31.08 -15.26
CA PRO A 446 -13.36 -30.03 -14.28
C PRO A 446 -11.98 -30.23 -13.65
N THR A 447 -11.08 -29.27 -13.86
CA THR A 447 -9.77 -29.29 -13.21
C THR A 447 -10.00 -29.26 -11.70
N THR A 448 -9.48 -30.27 -11.01
CA THR A 448 -9.56 -30.31 -9.55
C THR A 448 -8.66 -29.19 -9.04
N LYS A 449 -9.27 -28.09 -8.57
CA LYS A 449 -8.52 -26.95 -8.02
C LYS A 449 -7.65 -27.41 -6.85
N HIS A 450 -6.45 -26.85 -6.73
CA HIS A 450 -5.58 -27.11 -5.59
C HIS A 450 -6.28 -26.79 -4.26
N PHE A 451 -6.03 -27.63 -3.26
CA PHE A 451 -6.77 -27.72 -1.99
C PHE A 451 -8.25 -28.14 -2.09
N GLY A 452 -8.77 -28.49 -3.26
CA GLY A 452 -10.16 -28.93 -3.44
C GLY A 452 -11.19 -27.83 -3.24
N ILE A 453 -10.77 -26.56 -3.35
CA ILE A 453 -11.63 -25.40 -3.10
C ILE A 453 -12.72 -25.31 -4.16
N GLN A 454 -13.98 -25.44 -3.74
CA GLN A 454 -15.15 -25.32 -4.62
C GLN A 454 -15.83 -23.97 -4.39
N ARG A 455 -15.52 -22.97 -5.22
CA ARG A 455 -16.24 -21.69 -5.22
C ARG A 455 -17.43 -21.73 -6.17
N LYS A 456 -18.49 -21.03 -5.79
CA LYS A 456 -19.71 -20.90 -6.60
C LYS A 456 -19.35 -20.21 -7.93
N PRO A 457 -19.66 -20.81 -9.09
CA PRO A 457 -19.42 -20.17 -10.37
C PRO A 457 -20.26 -18.89 -10.49
N LEU A 458 -19.67 -17.83 -11.06
CA LEU A 458 -20.34 -16.55 -11.28
C LEU A 458 -21.41 -16.64 -12.40
N PRO A 459 -22.45 -15.78 -12.39
CA PRO A 459 -23.73 -15.95 -13.12
C PRO A 459 -23.71 -15.73 -14.65
N LEU A 460 -22.63 -16.11 -15.36
CA LEU A 460 -22.57 -16.08 -16.83
C LEU A 460 -22.19 -17.46 -17.38
N GLU A 461 -22.91 -18.49 -16.94
CA GLU A 461 -22.78 -19.83 -17.49
C GLU A 461 -23.25 -19.91 -18.95
N PRO A 462 -22.74 -20.89 -19.72
CA PRO A 462 -23.29 -21.26 -21.03
C PRO A 462 -24.80 -21.56 -21.02
N SER A 463 -25.39 -21.84 -19.85
CA SER A 463 -26.82 -21.99 -19.64
C SER A 463 -27.61 -20.70 -19.95
N VAL A 464 -27.03 -19.52 -19.70
CA VAL A 464 -27.63 -18.21 -20.04
C VAL A 464 -27.58 -17.99 -21.56
N LEU A 465 -26.48 -18.32 -22.21
CA LEU A 465 -26.32 -18.25 -23.67
C LEU A 465 -27.36 -19.13 -24.38
N LEU A 466 -27.43 -20.40 -23.98
CA LEU A 466 -28.35 -21.38 -24.55
C LEU A 466 -29.80 -20.91 -24.43
N ARG A 467 -30.17 -20.36 -23.27
CA ARG A 467 -31.53 -19.85 -23.02
C ARG A 467 -31.82 -18.60 -23.85
N GLU A 468 -30.92 -17.63 -23.88
CA GLU A 468 -31.14 -16.36 -24.59
C GLU A 468 -31.12 -16.54 -26.11
N ALA A 469 -30.18 -17.33 -26.67
CA ALA A 469 -30.11 -17.61 -28.10
C ALA A 469 -31.41 -18.28 -28.60
N ASN A 470 -31.88 -19.31 -27.89
CA ASN A 470 -33.13 -19.97 -28.23
C ASN A 470 -34.37 -19.07 -28.02
N ARG A 471 -34.37 -18.20 -27.00
CA ARG A 471 -35.44 -17.20 -26.81
C ARG A 471 -35.54 -16.23 -27.99
N ARG A 472 -34.41 -15.71 -28.48
CA ARG A 472 -34.36 -14.75 -29.60
C ARG A 472 -34.72 -15.37 -30.93
N ARG A 473 -34.30 -16.61 -31.17
CA ARG A 473 -34.72 -17.39 -32.34
C ARG A 473 -36.23 -17.65 -32.32
N ALA A 474 -36.80 -18.01 -31.17
CA ALA A 474 -38.24 -18.20 -31.01
C ALA A 474 -39.05 -16.91 -31.21
N SER A 475 -38.55 -15.75 -30.76
CA SER A 475 -39.22 -14.47 -31.00
C SER A 475 -39.24 -14.02 -32.46
N LEU A 476 -38.34 -14.54 -33.30
CA LEU A 476 -38.34 -14.30 -34.75
C LEU A 476 -39.26 -15.29 -35.49
N SER A 477 -39.48 -16.50 -34.94
CA SER A 477 -40.42 -17.52 -35.49
C SER A 477 -41.89 -17.16 -35.23
N ALA A 478 -42.18 -16.48 -34.10
CA ALA A 478 -43.49 -15.89 -33.82
C ALA A 478 -43.68 -14.60 -34.64
N GLY A 479 -44.02 -14.75 -35.92
CA GLY A 479 -44.13 -13.66 -36.87
C GLY A 479 -45.00 -12.48 -36.42
N ASN A 480 -44.56 -11.28 -36.81
CA ASN A 480 -45.36 -10.10 -37.19
C ASN A 480 -46.86 -10.13 -36.85
N MET A 481 -47.22 -9.99 -35.58
CA MET A 481 -48.57 -9.61 -35.13
C MET A 481 -48.47 -8.70 -33.91
N LEU A 482 -47.81 -7.54 -34.04
CA LEU A 482 -48.07 -6.30 -33.29
C LEU A 482 -47.13 -5.17 -33.72
N GLU A 483 -47.10 -4.85 -35.02
CA GLU A 483 -46.74 -3.51 -35.51
C GLU A 483 -48.02 -2.81 -35.98
N MET A 484 -48.85 -2.39 -35.03
CA MET A 484 -49.85 -1.33 -35.19
C MET A 484 -50.30 -0.91 -33.80
N PHE A 485 -49.57 0.00 -33.16
CA PHE A 485 -50.17 1.05 -32.32
C PHE A 485 -49.13 2.15 -32.12
N ASP A 486 -49.27 3.19 -32.95
CA ASP A 486 -48.73 4.52 -32.76
C ASP A 486 -49.23 5.11 -31.43
N GLY A 487 -48.39 5.90 -30.76
CA GLY A 487 -48.78 6.64 -29.57
C GLY A 487 -47.72 7.63 -29.08
N ARG A 488 -47.75 8.84 -29.62
CA ARG A 488 -46.99 10.05 -29.18
C ARG A 488 -46.94 10.23 -27.65
N PRO A 489 -45.91 10.91 -27.12
CA PRO A 489 -45.93 11.42 -25.75
C PRO A 489 -46.72 12.74 -25.69
N ASN A 490 -47.79 12.80 -24.89
CA ASN A 490 -48.40 14.06 -24.46
C ASN A 490 -48.07 14.31 -22.98
N SER A 491 -47.63 15.53 -22.72
CA SER A 491 -47.45 16.17 -21.43
C SER A 491 -48.78 16.48 -20.72
N SER A 492 -48.86 16.26 -19.39
CA SER A 492 -49.25 17.25 -18.36
C SER A 492 -49.81 16.61 -17.07
N ASP A 493 -49.26 17.08 -15.93
CA ASP A 493 -49.86 17.29 -14.60
C ASP A 493 -50.32 16.13 -13.68
N GLY A 494 -49.50 15.90 -12.63
CA GLY A 494 -49.79 16.25 -11.22
C GLY A 494 -50.90 15.55 -10.43
N ALA A 495 -50.53 14.76 -9.41
CA ALA A 495 -50.95 14.89 -7.99
C ALA A 495 -50.64 13.61 -7.17
N ALA A 496 -50.17 13.82 -5.95
CA ALA A 496 -49.84 12.81 -4.94
C ALA A 496 -51.08 12.22 -4.24
N LEU A 497 -51.00 10.97 -3.75
CA LEU A 497 -51.34 10.58 -2.36
C LEU A 497 -51.15 9.08 -2.09
N ASP A 498 -50.74 8.81 -0.85
CA ASP A 498 -50.39 7.55 -0.20
C ASP A 498 -51.46 6.45 -0.19
N SER A 499 -51.04 5.18 -0.14
CA SER A 499 -51.34 4.25 0.98
C SER A 499 -50.82 2.84 0.72
N SER A 500 -50.27 2.25 1.79
CA SER A 500 -49.62 0.94 1.86
C SER A 500 -50.63 -0.18 2.23
N PRO A 501 -50.22 -1.44 2.49
CA PRO A 501 -50.65 -2.60 1.70
C PRO A 501 -51.55 -3.58 2.48
N LYS A 502 -52.33 -4.43 1.79
CA LYS A 502 -52.95 -5.62 2.40
C LYS A 502 -52.91 -6.84 1.49
N MET A 503 -52.34 -7.91 2.06
CA MET A 503 -52.37 -9.34 1.67
C MET A 503 -53.81 -9.82 1.40
N PHE A 504 -54.06 -10.80 0.52
CA PHE A 504 -53.94 -12.27 0.68
C PHE A 504 -54.52 -12.93 -0.61
N PRO A 505 -54.52 -14.27 -0.82
CA PRO A 505 -53.69 -15.36 -0.30
C PRO A 505 -53.07 -16.26 -1.40
N SER A 506 -52.16 -17.11 -0.94
CA SER A 506 -51.60 -18.27 -1.60
C SER A 506 -52.63 -19.38 -1.86
N GLN A 507 -52.63 -19.95 -3.06
CA GLN A 507 -53.02 -21.35 -3.27
C GLN A 507 -52.03 -22.07 -4.18
N ASN A 508 -51.61 -23.22 -3.64
CA ASN A 508 -50.71 -24.23 -4.16
C ASN A 508 -51.06 -24.73 -5.57
N VAL A 509 -50.05 -24.82 -6.44
CA VAL A 509 -49.92 -25.97 -7.36
C VAL A 509 -48.47 -26.42 -7.33
N ASN A 510 -48.24 -27.62 -6.80
CA ASN A 510 -46.95 -28.31 -6.78
C ASN A 510 -46.42 -28.56 -8.20
N PRO A 511 -45.08 -28.63 -8.39
CA PRO A 511 -44.48 -28.94 -9.67
C PRO A 511 -44.66 -30.43 -9.96
N ILE A 512 -45.43 -30.76 -11.00
CA ILE A 512 -45.45 -32.11 -11.55
C ILE A 512 -44.13 -32.33 -12.29
N SER A 513 -43.33 -33.22 -11.71
CA SER A 513 -42.27 -33.98 -12.37
C SER A 513 -42.77 -34.56 -13.69
N MET A 514 -42.08 -34.28 -14.80
CA MET A 514 -42.09 -35.17 -15.96
C MET A 514 -40.67 -35.44 -16.40
N SER A 515 -40.21 -36.63 -16.03
CA SER A 515 -39.16 -37.35 -16.73
C SER A 515 -39.81 -38.32 -17.72
N ARG A 516 -39.26 -38.42 -18.94
CA ARG A 516 -39.07 -39.62 -19.79
C ARG A 516 -39.34 -39.43 -21.30
N THR A 517 -38.24 -39.53 -22.05
CA THR A 517 -37.93 -40.47 -23.16
C THR A 517 -38.87 -40.69 -24.38
N TYR A 518 -38.18 -40.77 -25.54
CA TYR A 518 -38.46 -41.47 -26.83
C TYR A 518 -39.41 -40.88 -27.89
N SER A 519 -38.79 -40.39 -28.99
CA SER A 519 -39.02 -40.70 -30.42
C SER A 519 -40.42 -41.09 -30.94
N SER A 520 -40.96 -40.30 -31.88
CA SER A 520 -41.53 -40.72 -33.19
C SER A 520 -42.03 -39.51 -34.02
N PRO A 521 -42.27 -39.66 -35.35
CA PRO A 521 -41.83 -38.69 -36.36
C PRO A 521 -42.93 -37.80 -36.97
N GLY A 522 -42.49 -36.71 -37.62
CA GLY A 522 -43.23 -36.05 -38.70
C GLY A 522 -43.91 -34.73 -38.33
N PHE A 523 -43.17 -33.62 -38.39
CA PHE A 523 -43.68 -32.31 -38.81
C PHE A 523 -42.51 -31.53 -39.42
N ASP A 524 -42.57 -31.35 -40.74
CA ASP A 524 -41.59 -30.60 -41.55
C ASP A 524 -41.77 -29.09 -41.29
N GLY A 525 -40.77 -28.50 -40.66
CA GLY A 525 -40.71 -27.08 -40.30
C GLY A 525 -39.41 -26.82 -39.56
N SER A 526 -38.29 -26.72 -40.29
CA SER A 526 -36.92 -26.76 -39.76
C SER A 526 -36.48 -25.55 -38.91
N ILE A 527 -37.41 -24.70 -38.43
CA ILE A 527 -37.10 -23.48 -37.67
C ILE A 527 -37.44 -23.62 -36.16
N ASP A 528 -38.26 -24.60 -35.75
CA ASP A 528 -38.82 -24.62 -34.38
C ASP A 528 -38.10 -25.50 -33.34
N ARG A 529 -37.03 -26.22 -33.70
CA ARG A 529 -36.24 -26.96 -32.70
C ARG A 529 -35.27 -26.00 -31.97
N PRO A 530 -35.26 -25.98 -30.61
CA PRO A 530 -34.21 -25.27 -29.87
C PRO A 530 -32.85 -25.88 -30.19
N MET A 531 -31.88 -25.02 -30.57
CA MET A 531 -30.51 -25.44 -30.82
C MET A 531 -29.85 -25.90 -29.52
N ARG A 532 -29.00 -26.91 -29.63
CA ARG A 532 -28.03 -27.29 -28.59
C ARG A 532 -26.91 -26.25 -28.50
N LEU A 533 -26.20 -26.24 -27.38
CA LEU A 533 -25.11 -25.29 -27.15
C LEU A 533 -23.99 -25.40 -28.19
N ALA A 534 -23.63 -26.62 -28.60
CA ALA A 534 -22.66 -26.83 -29.68
C ALA A 534 -23.15 -26.31 -31.04
N GLU A 535 -24.44 -26.46 -31.35
CA GLU A 535 -25.04 -25.92 -32.59
C GLU A 535 -25.04 -24.38 -32.58
N ILE A 536 -25.25 -23.76 -31.42
CA ILE A 536 -25.15 -22.29 -31.25
C ILE A 536 -23.72 -21.82 -31.52
N TYR A 537 -22.71 -22.50 -30.96
CA TYR A 537 -21.30 -22.13 -31.16
C TYR A 537 -20.90 -22.23 -32.64
N VAL A 538 -21.27 -23.30 -33.31
CA VAL A 538 -20.98 -23.51 -34.75
C VAL A 538 -21.71 -22.47 -35.62
N ALA A 539 -22.97 -22.18 -35.34
CA ALA A 539 -23.72 -21.15 -36.06
C ALA A 539 -23.11 -19.75 -35.89
N ALA A 540 -22.68 -19.40 -34.67
CA ALA A 540 -21.98 -18.14 -34.40
C ALA A 540 -20.63 -18.09 -35.10
N GLU A 541 -19.86 -19.18 -35.12
CA GLU A 541 -18.56 -19.24 -35.77
C GLU A 541 -18.66 -19.00 -37.29
N HIS A 542 -19.62 -19.66 -37.95
CA HIS A 542 -19.86 -19.46 -39.38
C HIS A 542 -20.37 -18.03 -39.68
N ALA A 543 -21.21 -17.47 -38.82
CA ALA A 543 -21.68 -16.10 -38.98
C ALA A 543 -20.54 -15.08 -38.80
N LEU A 544 -19.65 -15.28 -37.82
CA LEU A 544 -18.48 -14.42 -37.62
C LEU A 544 -17.48 -14.53 -38.79
N LYS A 545 -17.25 -15.73 -39.33
CA LYS A 545 -16.41 -15.92 -40.53
C LYS A 545 -16.92 -15.13 -41.75
N ASN A 546 -18.23 -14.91 -41.84
CA ASN A 546 -18.83 -14.09 -42.90
C ASN A 546 -18.78 -12.58 -42.59
N SER A 547 -18.81 -12.19 -41.31
CA SER A 547 -18.77 -10.78 -40.89
C SER A 547 -17.35 -10.20 -40.84
N ILE A 548 -16.33 -10.99 -40.50
CA ILE A 548 -14.95 -10.53 -40.29
C ILE A 548 -14.18 -10.61 -41.61
N THR A 549 -13.66 -9.47 -42.07
CA THR A 549 -12.76 -9.40 -43.23
C THR A 549 -11.30 -9.24 -42.85
N ASP A 550 -11.00 -8.75 -41.64
CA ASP A 550 -9.63 -8.64 -41.13
C ASP A 550 -9.01 -10.04 -40.88
N ALA A 551 -7.91 -10.32 -41.60
CA ALA A 551 -7.28 -11.64 -41.58
C ALA A 551 -6.66 -12.00 -40.23
N ASP A 552 -6.09 -11.01 -39.51
CA ASP A 552 -5.47 -11.23 -38.21
C ASP A 552 -6.51 -11.54 -37.13
N LEU A 553 -7.63 -10.81 -37.13
CA LEU A 553 -8.77 -11.06 -36.25
C LEU A 553 -9.42 -12.42 -36.58
N LEU A 554 -9.60 -12.75 -37.85
CA LEU A 554 -10.13 -14.05 -38.26
C LEU A 554 -9.22 -15.20 -37.80
N LYS A 555 -7.90 -15.05 -37.96
CA LYS A 555 -6.89 -16.02 -37.50
C LYS A 555 -7.01 -16.28 -36.00
N SER A 556 -7.28 -15.24 -35.20
CA SER A 556 -7.42 -15.37 -33.75
C SER A 556 -8.59 -16.26 -33.32
N PHE A 557 -9.56 -16.56 -34.18
CA PHE A 557 -10.67 -17.48 -33.90
C PHE A 557 -10.46 -18.89 -34.50
N SER A 558 -9.33 -19.15 -35.16
CA SER A 558 -9.05 -20.45 -35.81
C SER A 558 -8.83 -21.60 -34.82
N SER A 559 -8.31 -21.30 -33.62
CA SER A 559 -8.03 -22.27 -32.55
C SER A 559 -8.15 -21.60 -31.18
N VAL A 560 -8.20 -22.40 -30.11
CA VAL A 560 -8.21 -21.89 -28.73
C VAL A 560 -6.88 -21.21 -28.40
N GLU A 561 -5.78 -21.76 -28.90
CA GLU A 561 -4.42 -21.26 -28.66
C GLU A 561 -4.19 -19.88 -29.30
N GLU A 562 -4.59 -19.69 -30.56
CA GLU A 562 -4.49 -18.39 -31.25
C GLU A 562 -5.39 -17.33 -30.59
N PHE A 563 -6.57 -17.75 -30.11
CA PHE A 563 -7.44 -16.87 -29.31
C PHE A 563 -6.77 -16.44 -28.01
N GLU A 564 -6.21 -17.37 -27.25
CA GLU A 564 -5.54 -17.08 -25.98
C GLU A 564 -4.30 -16.23 -26.17
N GLN A 565 -3.55 -16.43 -27.26
CA GLN A 565 -2.44 -15.57 -27.65
C GLN A 565 -2.89 -14.14 -27.92
N LYS A 566 -3.94 -13.94 -28.73
CA LYS A 566 -4.46 -12.59 -29.01
C LYS A 566 -5.06 -11.94 -27.77
N TYR A 567 -5.75 -12.72 -26.94
CA TYR A 567 -6.27 -12.24 -25.66
C TYR A 567 -5.14 -11.77 -24.72
N LEU A 568 -4.05 -12.53 -24.62
CA LEU A 568 -2.87 -12.17 -23.86
C LEU A 568 -2.19 -10.91 -24.39
N GLU A 569 -2.08 -10.76 -25.71
CA GLU A 569 -1.55 -9.55 -26.35
C GLU A 569 -2.36 -8.31 -25.95
N LEU A 570 -3.70 -8.37 -26.08
CA LEU A 570 -4.58 -7.26 -25.70
C LEU A 570 -4.54 -6.97 -24.20
N THR A 571 -4.47 -8.01 -23.36
CA THR A 571 -4.43 -7.87 -21.89
C THR A 571 -3.11 -7.27 -21.42
N LYS A 572 -1.98 -7.71 -21.99
CA LYS A 572 -0.66 -7.11 -21.74
C LYS A 572 -0.61 -5.67 -22.21
N GLY A 573 -1.12 -5.39 -23.41
CA GLY A 573 -1.24 -4.03 -23.93
C GLY A 573 -1.99 -3.11 -22.96
N ALA A 574 -3.13 -3.55 -22.42
CA ALA A 574 -3.85 -2.79 -21.39
C ALA A 574 -3.04 -2.63 -20.09
N ALA A 575 -2.47 -3.73 -19.58
CA ALA A 575 -1.72 -3.74 -18.31
C ALA A 575 -0.51 -2.80 -18.35
N ASP A 576 0.33 -2.91 -19.39
CA ASP A 576 1.54 -2.12 -19.56
C ASP A 576 1.26 -0.63 -19.65
N ASN A 577 0.21 -0.25 -20.39
CA ASN A 577 -0.23 1.15 -20.50
C ASN A 577 -0.79 1.67 -19.16
N TYR A 578 -1.56 0.87 -18.42
CA TYR A 578 -2.02 1.28 -17.10
C TYR A 578 -0.89 1.40 -16.07
N HIS A 579 0.14 0.55 -16.13
CA HIS A 579 1.32 0.64 -15.27
C HIS A 579 2.09 1.96 -15.48
N ARG A 580 2.12 2.46 -16.71
CA ARG A 580 2.70 3.78 -17.08
C ARG A 580 1.80 4.97 -16.71
N SER A 581 0.53 4.72 -16.44
CA SER A 581 -0.45 5.74 -16.06
C SER A 581 -0.57 5.94 -14.53
N TRP A 582 -1.49 6.80 -14.09
CA TRP A 582 -1.89 6.91 -12.68
C TRP A 582 -2.71 5.71 -12.18
N TRP A 583 -3.18 4.84 -13.07
CA TRP A 583 -4.13 3.76 -12.81
C TRP A 583 -3.46 2.40 -12.59
N ARG A 584 -2.35 2.37 -11.86
CA ARG A 584 -1.54 1.15 -11.63
C ARG A 584 -2.32 -0.03 -11.07
N ARG A 585 -3.34 0.22 -10.23
CA ARG A 585 -4.24 -0.83 -9.72
C ARG A 585 -4.90 -1.63 -10.84
N HIS A 586 -5.36 -0.94 -11.90
CA HIS A 586 -5.97 -1.60 -13.06
C HIS A 586 -4.95 -2.49 -13.78
N GLY A 587 -3.71 -2.02 -13.94
CA GLY A 587 -2.62 -2.81 -14.52
C GLY A 587 -2.32 -4.08 -13.72
N VAL A 588 -2.19 -3.97 -12.39
CA VAL A 588 -1.94 -5.13 -11.52
C VAL A 588 -3.10 -6.13 -11.55
N VAL A 589 -4.36 -5.68 -11.59
CA VAL A 589 -5.49 -6.62 -11.69
C VAL A 589 -5.47 -7.40 -13.01
N LEU A 590 -5.06 -6.77 -14.12
CA LEU A 590 -4.90 -7.45 -15.40
C LEU A 590 -3.71 -8.42 -15.41
N ASP A 591 -2.65 -8.15 -14.64
CA ASP A 591 -1.55 -9.11 -14.43
C ASP A 591 -2.09 -10.45 -13.87
N GLY A 592 -3.13 -10.43 -13.03
CA GLY A 592 -3.76 -11.64 -12.49
C GLY A 592 -4.45 -12.51 -13.55
N GLU A 593 -4.99 -11.91 -14.60
CA GLU A 593 -5.59 -12.67 -15.69
C GLU A 593 -4.55 -13.23 -16.65
N ILE A 594 -3.48 -12.45 -16.89
CA ILE A 594 -2.29 -12.93 -17.60
C ILE A 594 -1.74 -14.14 -16.86
N ALA A 595 -1.69 -14.08 -15.52
CA ALA A 595 -1.26 -15.20 -14.67
C ALA A 595 -2.14 -16.44 -14.86
N ALA A 596 -3.47 -16.28 -14.89
CA ALA A 596 -4.40 -17.39 -15.08
C ALA A 596 -4.24 -18.11 -16.43
N VAL A 597 -4.00 -17.38 -17.51
CA VAL A 597 -3.73 -17.99 -18.82
C VAL A 597 -2.35 -18.67 -18.82
N CYS A 598 -1.31 -18.04 -18.27
CA CYS A 598 0.02 -18.64 -18.12
C CYS A 598 -0.01 -19.93 -17.27
N PHE A 599 -0.80 -19.93 -16.20
CA PHE A 599 -0.99 -21.07 -15.31
C PHE A 599 -1.55 -22.28 -16.07
N ARG A 600 -2.56 -22.08 -16.91
CA ARG A 600 -3.14 -23.15 -17.75
C ARG A 600 -2.15 -23.71 -18.77
N HIS A 601 -1.31 -22.84 -19.34
CA HIS A 601 -0.22 -23.25 -20.22
C HIS A 601 0.97 -23.91 -19.50
N ARG A 602 0.88 -24.14 -18.18
CA ARG A 602 1.95 -24.68 -17.33
C ARG A 602 3.21 -23.81 -17.28
N ASN A 603 3.09 -22.53 -17.63
CA ASN A 603 4.14 -21.54 -17.45
C ASN A 603 4.06 -20.97 -16.03
N PHE A 604 4.40 -21.80 -15.05
CA PHE A 604 4.24 -21.49 -13.64
C PHE A 604 5.13 -20.33 -13.16
N ASP A 605 6.30 -20.11 -13.79
CA ASP A 605 7.21 -19.02 -13.43
C ASP A 605 6.58 -17.64 -13.71
N GLN A 606 6.07 -17.44 -14.92
CA GLN A 606 5.41 -16.19 -15.28
C GLN A 606 4.09 -16.02 -14.51
N ALA A 607 3.35 -17.10 -14.26
CA ALA A 607 2.12 -17.07 -13.48
C ALA A 607 2.39 -16.66 -12.02
N ALA A 608 3.39 -17.25 -11.37
CA ALA A 608 3.77 -16.92 -9.99
C ALA A 608 4.14 -15.43 -9.86
N LYS A 609 5.03 -14.91 -10.73
CA LYS A 609 5.44 -13.49 -10.71
C LYS A 609 4.27 -12.53 -10.84
N SER A 610 3.31 -12.84 -11.71
CA SER A 610 2.12 -12.00 -11.90
C SER A 610 1.14 -12.12 -10.72
N TYR A 611 0.90 -13.33 -10.21
CA TYR A 611 0.05 -13.54 -9.03
C TYR A 611 0.64 -12.92 -7.76
N GLU A 612 1.96 -12.91 -7.58
CA GLU A 612 2.62 -12.25 -6.44
C GLU A 612 2.31 -10.75 -6.40
N LYS A 613 2.35 -10.05 -7.56
CA LYS A 613 1.97 -8.63 -7.65
C LYS A 613 0.52 -8.40 -7.21
N VAL A 614 -0.40 -9.26 -7.66
CA VAL A 614 -1.82 -9.20 -7.34
C VAL A 614 -2.06 -9.46 -5.85
N CYS A 615 -1.46 -10.53 -5.32
CA CYS A 615 -1.57 -10.88 -3.91
C CYS A 615 -0.98 -9.79 -3.02
N ALA A 616 0.14 -9.15 -3.42
CA ALA A 616 0.72 -8.03 -2.69
C ALA A 616 -0.21 -6.81 -2.65
N LEU A 617 -0.86 -6.47 -3.77
CA LEU A 617 -1.85 -5.39 -3.83
C LEU A 617 -3.03 -5.69 -2.90
N TYR A 618 -3.65 -6.86 -3.04
CA TYR A 618 -4.83 -7.23 -2.25
C TYR A 618 -4.52 -7.36 -0.76
N ALA A 619 -3.35 -7.92 -0.42
CA ALA A 619 -2.88 -7.99 0.96
C ALA A 619 -2.59 -6.61 1.57
N GLY A 620 -1.95 -5.72 0.80
CA GLY A 620 -1.60 -4.37 1.24
C GLY A 620 -2.82 -3.47 1.47
N GLU A 621 -3.89 -3.65 0.69
CA GLU A 621 -5.13 -2.88 0.81
C GLU A 621 -6.22 -3.56 1.66
N GLY A 622 -5.96 -4.77 2.17
CA GLY A 622 -6.88 -5.50 3.05
C GLY A 622 -8.06 -6.18 2.34
N TRP A 623 -7.99 -6.40 1.02
CA TRP A 623 -9.04 -7.07 0.25
C TRP A 623 -8.99 -8.60 0.42
N GLN A 624 -9.42 -9.08 1.58
CA GLN A 624 -9.29 -10.49 1.97
C GLN A 624 -10.06 -11.46 1.07
N GLU A 625 -11.28 -11.12 0.62
CA GLU A 625 -12.07 -11.98 -0.26
C GLU A 625 -11.38 -12.24 -1.61
N LEU A 626 -10.85 -11.18 -2.22
CA LEU A 626 -10.13 -11.23 -3.48
C LEU A 626 -8.78 -11.94 -3.34
N LEU A 627 -8.09 -11.72 -2.22
CA LEU A 627 -6.87 -12.46 -1.91
C LEU A 627 -7.17 -13.96 -1.75
N ALA A 628 -8.29 -14.31 -1.14
CA ALA A 628 -8.72 -15.69 -0.96
C ALA A 628 -9.02 -16.40 -2.29
N ASP A 629 -9.41 -15.66 -3.34
CA ASP A 629 -9.60 -16.20 -4.69
C ASP A 629 -8.26 -16.51 -5.40
N VAL A 630 -7.29 -15.61 -5.29
CA VAL A 630 -6.06 -15.64 -6.10
C VAL A 630 -4.90 -16.38 -5.43
N LEU A 631 -4.77 -16.26 -4.11
CA LEU A 631 -3.67 -16.86 -3.34
C LEU A 631 -3.55 -18.39 -3.47
N PRO A 632 -4.65 -19.18 -3.58
CA PRO A 632 -4.55 -20.62 -3.84
C PRO A 632 -3.84 -20.94 -5.16
N ASN A 633 -4.09 -20.14 -6.21
CA ASN A 633 -3.44 -20.33 -7.52
C ASN A 633 -1.95 -19.99 -7.46
N LEU A 634 -1.57 -18.94 -6.71
CA LEU A 634 -0.16 -18.63 -6.44
C LEU A 634 0.53 -19.77 -5.68
N ALA A 635 -0.12 -20.30 -4.65
CA ALA A 635 0.40 -21.41 -3.87
C ALA A 635 0.62 -22.65 -4.75
N GLU A 636 -0.32 -22.96 -5.65
CA GLU A 636 -0.15 -24.06 -6.61
C GLU A 636 1.04 -23.82 -7.55
N CYS A 637 1.22 -22.61 -8.08
CA CYS A 637 2.39 -22.26 -8.89
C CYS A 637 3.70 -22.51 -8.13
N GLN A 638 3.81 -22.02 -6.90
CA GLN A 638 5.01 -22.17 -6.07
C GLN A 638 5.29 -23.64 -5.75
N LYS A 639 4.25 -24.44 -5.50
CA LYS A 639 4.38 -25.89 -5.33
C LYS A 639 4.93 -26.57 -6.59
N MET A 640 4.43 -26.22 -7.78
CA MET A 640 4.90 -26.78 -9.05
C MET A 640 6.33 -26.33 -9.41
N LEU A 641 6.73 -25.13 -8.99
CA LEU A 641 8.10 -24.60 -9.14
C LEU A 641 9.08 -25.14 -8.08
N ASN A 642 8.62 -25.92 -7.11
CA ASN A 642 9.39 -26.38 -5.96
C ASN A 642 9.96 -25.23 -5.10
N ASP A 643 9.30 -24.07 -5.08
CA ASP A 643 9.59 -22.98 -4.16
C ASP A 643 8.90 -23.26 -2.81
N GLN A 644 9.60 -24.00 -1.96
CA GLN A 644 9.08 -24.41 -0.65
C GLN A 644 8.84 -23.22 0.29
N ALA A 645 9.67 -22.18 0.24
CA ALA A 645 9.56 -21.02 1.12
C ALA A 645 8.37 -20.14 0.73
N GLY A 646 8.20 -19.85 -0.57
CA GLY A 646 7.04 -19.12 -1.09
C GLY A 646 5.75 -19.88 -0.84
N TYR A 647 5.72 -21.19 -1.15
CA TYR A 647 4.53 -22.03 -0.96
C TYR A 647 4.08 -22.07 0.50
N LEU A 648 5.04 -22.21 1.42
CA LEU A 648 4.79 -22.18 2.85
C LEU A 648 4.20 -20.83 3.31
N SER A 649 4.80 -19.71 2.86
CA SER A 649 4.30 -18.36 3.15
C SER A 649 2.85 -18.19 2.68
N SER A 650 2.53 -18.67 1.48
CA SER A 650 1.17 -18.65 0.93
C SER A 650 0.19 -19.50 1.75
N CYS A 651 0.58 -20.69 2.21
CA CYS A 651 -0.26 -21.55 3.05
C CYS A 651 -0.55 -20.92 4.43
N VAL A 652 0.46 -20.33 5.06
CA VAL A 652 0.28 -19.60 6.33
C VAL A 652 -0.63 -18.40 6.12
N ARG A 653 -0.43 -17.65 5.02
CA ARG A 653 -1.28 -16.50 4.69
C ARG A 653 -2.73 -16.92 4.44
N LEU A 654 -2.99 -18.05 3.79
CA LEU A 654 -4.34 -18.61 3.62
C LEU A 654 -5.01 -18.95 4.96
N LEU A 655 -4.26 -19.51 5.92
CA LEU A 655 -4.76 -19.77 7.27
C LEU A 655 -5.10 -18.49 8.02
N SER A 656 -4.29 -17.43 7.82
CA SER A 656 -4.40 -16.11 8.44
C SER A 656 -5.57 -15.25 7.95
N LEU A 657 -6.26 -15.66 6.87
CA LEU A 657 -7.45 -14.97 6.36
C LEU A 657 -8.67 -15.19 7.28
N ASP A 658 -9.68 -14.34 7.12
CA ASP A 658 -10.92 -14.38 7.89
C ASP A 658 -11.56 -15.78 7.87
N LYS A 659 -11.98 -16.25 9.05
CA LYS A 659 -12.43 -17.63 9.26
C LYS A 659 -13.64 -18.04 8.42
N GLY A 660 -14.43 -17.07 7.94
CA GLY A 660 -15.62 -17.30 7.12
C GLY A 660 -15.36 -17.50 5.63
N LEU A 661 -14.14 -17.25 5.14
CA LEU A 661 -13.81 -17.29 3.70
C LEU A 661 -13.56 -18.70 3.15
N PHE A 662 -13.22 -19.64 4.02
CA PHE A 662 -12.93 -21.03 3.67
C PHE A 662 -13.65 -21.99 4.61
N LEU A 663 -14.03 -23.16 4.10
CA LEU A 663 -14.60 -24.23 4.89
C LEU A 663 -13.56 -24.77 5.89
N THR A 664 -14.02 -25.31 7.02
CA THR A 664 -13.11 -25.91 8.02
C THR A 664 -12.20 -26.97 7.40
N LYS A 665 -12.74 -27.82 6.49
CA LYS A 665 -11.95 -28.84 5.77
C LYS A 665 -10.84 -28.24 4.90
N GLU A 666 -11.09 -27.11 4.25
CA GLU A 666 -10.09 -26.42 3.42
C GLU A 666 -8.99 -25.84 4.31
N ARG A 667 -9.37 -25.20 5.44
CA ARG A 667 -8.40 -24.70 6.43
C ARG A 667 -7.56 -25.82 7.04
N GLN A 668 -8.15 -26.98 7.32
CA GLN A 668 -7.42 -28.17 7.78
C GLN A 668 -6.41 -28.66 6.72
N ALA A 669 -6.76 -28.61 5.43
CA ALA A 669 -5.83 -28.95 4.35
C ALA A 669 -4.64 -27.97 4.28
N PHE A 670 -4.88 -26.67 4.46
CA PHE A 670 -3.80 -25.67 4.54
C PHE A 670 -2.87 -25.96 5.73
N GLN A 671 -3.44 -26.26 6.90
CA GLN A 671 -2.69 -26.64 8.10
C GLN A 671 -1.83 -27.88 7.83
N ALA A 672 -2.41 -28.95 7.28
CA ALA A 672 -1.69 -30.20 6.99
C ALA A 672 -0.48 -29.99 6.06
N GLU A 673 -0.60 -29.14 5.04
CA GLU A 673 0.51 -28.80 4.15
C GLU A 673 1.62 -28.00 4.85
N VAL A 674 1.26 -27.05 5.74
CA VAL A 674 2.26 -26.35 6.59
C VAL A 674 3.04 -27.35 7.44
N PHE A 675 2.37 -28.31 8.07
CA PHE A 675 3.03 -29.35 8.86
C PHE A 675 3.90 -30.29 8.03
N ARG A 676 3.42 -30.69 6.84
CA ARG A 676 4.19 -31.54 5.92
C ARG A 676 5.49 -30.85 5.50
N LEU A 677 5.43 -29.55 5.21
CA LEU A 677 6.62 -28.76 4.89
C LEU A 677 7.51 -28.60 6.12
N ALA A 678 6.93 -28.39 7.31
CA ALA A 678 7.69 -28.19 8.54
C ALA A 678 8.63 -29.33 8.89
N HIS A 679 8.23 -30.56 8.59
CA HIS A 679 8.99 -31.78 8.83
C HIS A 679 9.80 -32.25 7.62
N SER A 680 9.82 -31.47 6.53
CA SER A 680 10.63 -31.76 5.35
C SER A 680 12.06 -31.21 5.46
N GLU A 681 12.99 -31.74 4.67
CA GLU A 681 14.39 -31.29 4.61
C GLU A 681 14.51 -29.92 3.91
N MET A 682 14.13 -28.84 4.61
CA MET A 682 14.41 -27.47 4.16
C MET A 682 15.88 -27.12 4.46
N LYS A 683 16.58 -26.54 3.48
CA LYS A 683 17.99 -26.15 3.60
C LYS A 683 18.22 -25.07 4.67
N ASP A 684 17.27 -24.15 4.83
CA ASP A 684 17.32 -23.04 5.78
C ASP A 684 15.98 -22.86 6.51
N PRO A 685 15.97 -22.54 7.82
CA PRO A 685 14.73 -22.26 8.55
C PRO A 685 14.11 -20.92 8.09
N VAL A 686 12.87 -20.98 7.58
CA VAL A 686 12.11 -19.80 7.13
C VAL A 686 11.39 -19.16 8.32
N PRO A 687 11.70 -17.89 8.69
CA PRO A 687 10.94 -17.17 9.70
C PRO A 687 9.58 -16.75 9.12
N LEU A 688 8.50 -17.17 9.76
CA LEU A 688 7.13 -16.83 9.34
C LEU A 688 6.44 -15.98 10.40
N ASP A 689 5.79 -14.91 9.95
CA ASP A 689 4.90 -14.13 10.80
C ASP A 689 3.53 -14.80 10.87
N VAL A 690 3.12 -15.20 12.08
CA VAL A 690 1.81 -15.82 12.38
C VAL A 690 0.99 -14.97 13.35
N SER A 691 1.27 -13.67 13.43
CA SER A 691 0.61 -12.78 14.39
C SER A 691 -0.92 -12.83 14.33
N SER A 692 -1.53 -13.07 13.17
CA SER A 692 -2.98 -13.23 13.03
C SER A 692 -3.52 -14.60 13.45
N LEU A 693 -2.65 -15.62 13.53
CA LEU A 693 -3.00 -16.97 13.94
C LEU A 693 -2.71 -17.23 15.41
N ILE A 694 -1.69 -16.58 15.99
CA ILE A 694 -1.32 -16.74 17.40
C ILE A 694 -1.25 -15.36 18.05
N THR A 695 -2.30 -15.00 18.80
CA THR A 695 -2.40 -13.70 19.49
C THR A 695 -2.42 -13.89 21.00
N PHE A 696 -1.93 -12.91 21.75
CA PHE A 696 -2.16 -12.89 23.20
C PHE A 696 -3.63 -12.59 23.47
N SER A 697 -4.29 -13.38 24.34
CA SER A 697 -5.71 -13.20 24.64
C SER A 697 -5.95 -12.88 26.11
N GLY A 698 -6.36 -11.66 26.41
CA GLY A 698 -6.85 -11.27 27.73
C GLY A 698 -6.38 -9.89 28.19
N ASN A 699 -7.17 -9.27 29.06
CA ASN A 699 -6.68 -8.17 29.89
C ASN A 699 -5.67 -8.76 30.88
N PRO A 700 -4.41 -8.28 30.92
CA PRO A 700 -3.51 -8.67 31.98
C PRO A 700 -4.14 -8.20 33.29
N GLY A 701 -4.21 -9.10 34.28
CA GLY A 701 -4.47 -8.72 35.67
C GLY A 701 -3.36 -7.80 36.21
N PRO A 702 -3.26 -7.60 37.53
CA PRO A 702 -2.10 -6.90 38.08
C PRO A 702 -0.79 -7.59 37.62
N PRO A 703 0.28 -6.82 37.36
CA PRO A 703 1.58 -7.38 36.95
C PRO A 703 2.06 -8.39 37.99
N LEU A 704 2.74 -9.44 37.54
CA LEU A 704 3.46 -10.32 38.45
C LEU A 704 4.56 -9.49 39.11
N GLU A 705 4.52 -9.39 40.44
CA GLU A 705 5.48 -8.64 41.23
C GLU A 705 6.53 -9.59 41.81
N LEU A 706 7.78 -9.44 41.38
CA LEU A 706 8.92 -10.21 41.88
C LEU A 706 9.95 -9.28 42.51
N CYS A 707 10.72 -9.79 43.46
CA CYS A 707 11.90 -9.13 43.98
C CYS A 707 13.13 -9.51 43.14
N ASP A 708 14.16 -8.66 43.17
CA ASP A 708 15.42 -8.93 42.47
C ASP A 708 16.01 -10.27 42.91
N GLY A 709 16.41 -11.13 41.97
CA GLY A 709 16.98 -12.44 42.25
C GLY A 709 15.99 -13.60 42.33
N ASP A 710 14.67 -13.36 42.46
CA ASP A 710 13.70 -14.43 42.68
C ASP A 710 13.27 -15.13 41.38
N PRO A 711 13.22 -16.48 41.35
CA PRO A 711 12.58 -17.21 40.27
C PRO A 711 11.05 -17.11 40.37
N GLY A 712 10.35 -17.24 39.25
CA GLY A 712 8.88 -17.23 39.22
C GLY A 712 8.31 -18.07 38.10
N THR A 713 6.98 -18.08 37.97
CA THR A 713 6.28 -18.70 36.84
C THR A 713 5.36 -17.69 36.18
N LEU A 714 5.53 -17.46 34.89
CA LEU A 714 4.66 -16.59 34.11
C LEU A 714 3.58 -17.40 33.40
N SER A 715 2.32 -17.16 33.74
CA SER A 715 1.19 -17.74 33.00
C SER A 715 0.71 -16.74 31.94
N VAL A 716 0.82 -17.12 30.67
CA VAL A 716 0.39 -16.30 29.53
C VAL A 716 -0.75 -17.01 28.81
N THR A 717 -1.82 -16.26 28.54
CA THR A 717 -2.94 -16.77 27.74
C THR A 717 -2.72 -16.41 26.27
N VAL A 718 -2.74 -17.42 25.41
CA VAL A 718 -2.54 -17.31 23.96
C VAL A 718 -3.75 -17.89 23.24
N TRP A 719 -4.22 -17.18 22.22
CA TRP A 719 -5.26 -17.63 21.32
C TRP A 719 -4.66 -18.25 20.06
N SER A 720 -5.11 -19.45 19.72
CA SER A 720 -4.78 -20.17 18.49
C SER A 720 -5.93 -20.06 17.49
N GLY A 721 -5.65 -19.51 16.32
CA GLY A 721 -6.55 -19.36 15.17
C GLY A 721 -6.55 -20.53 14.19
N PHE A 722 -5.75 -21.57 14.49
CA PHE A 722 -5.65 -22.79 13.70
C PHE A 722 -6.89 -23.68 13.85
N PRO A 723 -7.29 -24.42 12.80
CA PRO A 723 -8.46 -25.30 12.85
C PRO A 723 -8.28 -26.54 13.73
N ASP A 724 -7.08 -27.13 13.79
CA ASP A 724 -6.78 -28.32 14.60
C ASP A 724 -5.67 -28.06 15.63
N ASP A 725 -5.52 -28.97 16.60
CA ASP A 725 -4.47 -28.93 17.63
C ASP A 725 -3.07 -28.87 17.00
N ILE A 726 -2.20 -28.04 17.58
CA ILE A 726 -0.81 -27.86 17.15
C ILE A 726 0.13 -28.31 18.23
N THR A 727 1.08 -29.17 17.87
CA THR A 727 2.21 -29.51 18.75
C THR A 727 3.41 -28.65 18.38
N LEU A 728 3.91 -27.87 19.34
CA LEU A 728 5.12 -27.06 19.23
C LEU A 728 6.28 -27.80 19.90
N ASP A 729 7.40 -27.97 19.18
CA ASP A 729 8.61 -28.61 19.71
C ASP A 729 9.26 -27.74 20.78
N SER A 730 9.25 -26.43 20.57
CA SER A 730 9.64 -25.46 21.57
C SER A 730 8.85 -24.16 21.40
N LEU A 731 8.58 -23.50 22.52
CA LEU A 731 7.99 -22.17 22.55
C LEU A 731 8.92 -21.27 23.32
N SER A 732 9.20 -20.09 22.76
CA SER A 732 10.00 -19.08 23.43
C SER A 732 9.29 -17.74 23.43
N LEU A 733 9.29 -17.05 24.56
CA LEU A 733 8.64 -15.76 24.76
C LEU A 733 9.70 -14.74 25.16
N THR A 734 9.82 -13.65 24.41
CA THR A 734 10.71 -12.58 24.82
C THR A 734 10.05 -11.61 25.79
N LEU A 735 10.77 -11.23 26.83
CA LEU A 735 10.40 -10.12 27.72
C LEU A 735 11.25 -8.89 27.38
N THR A 736 10.60 -7.77 27.12
CA THR A 736 11.27 -6.51 26.79
C THR A 736 11.11 -5.53 27.94
N ALA A 737 12.22 -4.95 28.42
CA ALA A 737 12.20 -3.94 29.46
C ALA A 737 11.64 -2.61 28.92
N THR A 738 10.74 -1.95 29.64
CA THR A 738 10.16 -0.66 29.22
C THR A 738 11.11 0.52 29.36
N SER A 739 12.18 0.40 30.17
CA SER A 739 13.08 1.51 30.49
C SER A 739 14.35 1.57 29.65
N ASN A 740 14.80 0.47 29.04
CA ASN A 740 16.02 0.40 28.20
C ASN A 740 15.84 -0.63 27.06
N PRO A 741 15.62 -0.19 25.80
CA PRO A 741 15.45 -1.10 24.66
C PRO A 741 16.75 -1.80 24.20
N ASP A 742 17.92 -1.31 24.63
CA ASP A 742 19.24 -1.87 24.24
C ASP A 742 19.70 -3.08 25.08
N GLU A 743 19.03 -3.38 26.19
CA GLU A 743 19.33 -4.57 26.98
C GLU A 743 18.63 -5.78 26.32
N GLY A 744 19.36 -6.50 25.48
CA GLY A 744 18.85 -7.54 24.58
C GLY A 744 17.76 -8.43 25.18
N ALA A 745 16.67 -8.61 24.43
CA ALA A 745 15.49 -9.37 24.85
C ALA A 745 15.86 -10.79 25.29
N LYS A 746 15.64 -11.11 26.57
CA LYS A 746 15.84 -12.47 27.10
C LYS A 746 14.62 -13.32 26.76
N ALA A 747 14.85 -14.47 26.11
CA ALA A 747 13.81 -15.40 25.72
C ALA A 747 13.58 -16.46 26.81
N LEU A 748 12.38 -16.50 27.37
CA LEU A 748 11.90 -17.59 28.23
C LEU A 748 11.57 -18.78 27.32
N ARG A 749 12.11 -19.97 27.60
CA ARG A 749 11.83 -21.16 26.78
C ARG A 749 11.00 -22.16 27.55
N SER A 750 10.06 -22.81 26.88
CA SER A 750 9.37 -23.97 27.42
C SER A 750 10.34 -25.13 27.58
N SER A 751 10.19 -25.86 28.69
CA SER A 751 10.98 -27.05 29.02
C SER A 751 10.49 -28.32 28.31
N ALA A 752 9.26 -28.31 27.80
CA ALA A 752 8.63 -29.41 27.07
C ALA A 752 7.84 -28.92 25.85
N ALA A 753 7.45 -29.87 24.98
CA ALA A 753 6.56 -29.63 23.85
C ALA A 753 5.17 -29.18 24.34
N ILE A 754 4.58 -28.19 23.66
CA ILE A 754 3.30 -27.59 24.04
C ILE A 754 2.26 -27.90 22.98
N ILE A 755 1.09 -28.37 23.40
CA ILE A 755 -0.06 -28.58 22.52
C ILE A 755 -1.00 -27.38 22.64
N LEU A 756 -1.15 -26.62 21.56
CA LEU A 756 -2.12 -25.53 21.46
C LEU A 756 -3.41 -26.04 20.82
N LYS A 757 -4.51 -25.98 21.56
CA LYS A 757 -5.85 -26.27 21.05
C LYS A 757 -6.42 -25.07 20.31
N PRO A 758 -7.35 -25.24 19.35
CA PRO A 758 -8.08 -24.12 18.75
C PRO A 758 -8.74 -23.24 19.82
N GLY A 759 -8.56 -21.92 19.71
CA GLY A 759 -9.08 -20.95 20.68
C GLY A 759 -8.11 -20.63 21.82
N ARG A 760 -8.64 -20.47 23.04
CA ARG A 760 -7.89 -19.95 24.19
C ARG A 760 -7.07 -21.04 24.87
N ASN A 761 -5.77 -20.80 25.02
CA ASN A 761 -4.82 -21.68 25.71
C ASN A 761 -4.09 -20.91 26.81
N THR A 762 -3.80 -21.57 27.93
CA THR A 762 -2.97 -21.01 29.00
C THR A 762 -1.64 -21.75 29.03
N ILE A 763 -0.54 -21.01 28.93
CA ILE A 763 0.82 -21.54 28.89
C ILE A 763 1.56 -21.00 30.10
N THR A 764 2.23 -21.88 30.84
CA THR A 764 3.07 -21.49 31.98
C THR A 764 4.53 -21.64 31.60
N LEU A 765 5.32 -20.59 31.81
CA LEU A 765 6.74 -20.52 31.50
C LEU A 765 7.54 -20.20 32.77
N ASP A 766 8.67 -20.87 32.95
CA ASP A 766 9.57 -20.62 34.06
C ASP A 766 10.31 -19.29 33.85
N LEU A 767 10.27 -18.41 34.86
CA LEU A 767 10.98 -17.13 34.89
C LEU A 767 12.27 -17.29 35.69
N PRO A 768 13.45 -17.25 35.05
CA PRO A 768 14.71 -17.17 35.78
C PRO A 768 14.86 -15.79 36.47
N PRO A 769 15.84 -15.61 37.37
CA PRO A 769 16.10 -14.32 37.99
C PRO A 769 16.28 -13.19 36.96
N HIS A 770 15.45 -12.14 37.08
CA HIS A 770 15.43 -10.98 36.19
C HIS A 770 15.92 -9.73 36.92
N LYS A 771 16.50 -8.78 36.17
CA LYS A 771 16.96 -7.50 36.74
C LYS A 771 15.75 -6.63 37.15
N PRO A 772 15.92 -5.69 38.10
CA PRO A 772 14.90 -4.71 38.46
C PRO A 772 14.40 -3.91 37.25
N GLY A 773 13.08 -3.84 37.06
CA GLY A 773 12.49 -3.18 35.91
C GLY A 773 11.04 -3.59 35.65
N SER A 774 10.38 -2.86 34.76
CA SER A 774 9.06 -3.24 34.24
C SER A 774 9.24 -3.89 32.87
N TYR A 775 8.62 -5.05 32.68
CA TYR A 775 8.75 -5.86 31.47
C TYR A 775 7.39 -6.07 30.82
N VAL A 776 7.37 -5.99 29.49
CA VAL A 776 6.21 -6.27 28.64
C VAL A 776 6.46 -7.54 27.82
N LEU A 777 5.37 -8.21 27.45
CA LEU A 777 5.44 -9.33 26.51
C LEU A 777 5.91 -8.81 25.15
N GLY A 778 6.99 -9.41 24.65
CA GLY A 778 7.51 -9.17 23.32
C GLY A 778 7.00 -10.20 22.32
N VAL A 779 7.92 -10.77 21.55
CA VAL A 779 7.65 -11.70 20.46
C VAL A 779 7.51 -13.11 21.02
N LEU A 780 6.42 -13.80 20.67
CA LEU A 780 6.30 -15.24 20.88
C LEU A 780 6.91 -15.95 19.67
N THR A 781 7.90 -16.79 19.90
CA THR A 781 8.56 -17.59 18.87
C THR A 781 8.33 -19.08 19.13
N GLY A 782 7.49 -19.71 18.31
CA GLY A 782 7.25 -21.16 18.33
C GLY A 782 8.06 -21.88 17.27
N GLN A 783 8.46 -23.13 17.52
CA GLN A 783 9.17 -23.98 16.56
C GLN A 783 8.39 -25.28 16.32
N ILE A 784 8.25 -25.67 15.05
CA ILE A 784 7.75 -26.98 14.61
C ILE A 784 8.68 -27.48 13.51
N GLY A 785 9.39 -28.58 13.75
CA GLY A 785 10.45 -29.08 12.88
C GLY A 785 11.47 -27.98 12.54
N GLN A 786 11.60 -27.67 11.25
CA GLN A 786 12.49 -26.62 10.73
C GLN A 786 11.82 -25.23 10.64
N LEU A 787 10.55 -25.09 11.01
CA LEU A 787 9.83 -23.83 10.95
C LEU A 787 9.86 -23.08 12.26
N ARG A 788 10.09 -21.77 12.14
CA ARG A 788 10.05 -20.84 13.25
C ARG A 788 8.95 -19.81 13.02
N PHE A 789 7.89 -19.94 13.80
CA PHE A 789 6.80 -19.00 13.86
C PHE A 789 7.15 -17.85 14.79
N ARG A 790 6.84 -16.62 14.39
CA ARG A 790 6.96 -15.43 15.25
C ARG A 790 5.61 -14.73 15.31
N SER A 791 5.16 -14.37 16.51
CA SER A 791 4.06 -13.44 16.69
C SER A 791 4.60 -12.09 17.16
N HIS A 792 4.13 -11.03 16.53
CA HIS A 792 4.32 -9.66 16.95
C HIS A 792 3.20 -9.28 17.93
N SER A 793 3.56 -8.56 18.98
CA SER A 793 2.62 -8.07 19.99
C SER A 793 1.61 -7.09 19.35
N PHE A 794 0.33 -7.46 19.41
CA PHE A 794 -0.87 -6.71 19.01
C PHE A 794 -1.12 -6.53 17.50
N SER A 795 -1.72 -7.53 16.86
CA SER A 795 -2.33 -7.38 15.54
C SER A 795 -3.69 -6.66 15.66
N LYS A 796 -3.81 -5.47 15.04
CA LYS A 796 -5.09 -4.89 14.61
C LYS A 796 -5.77 -5.89 13.67
N GLY A 797 -6.95 -6.42 14.00
CA GLY A 797 -7.71 -7.23 13.05
C GLY A 797 -8.71 -8.19 13.69
N GLY A 798 -9.90 -7.68 13.99
CA GLY A 798 -11.10 -8.43 14.38
C GLY A 798 -12.28 -7.46 14.50
N PRO A 799 -13.51 -7.85 14.10
CA PRO A 799 -14.56 -6.92 13.67
C PRO A 799 -15.02 -5.95 14.75
N ALA A 800 -15.28 -4.73 14.29
CA ALA A 800 -15.67 -3.55 15.04
C ALA A 800 -17.19 -3.49 15.24
N ASP A 801 -17.76 -4.42 16.02
CA ASP A 801 -19.16 -4.35 16.46
C ASP A 801 -19.26 -4.59 17.98
N THR A 802 -18.50 -3.81 18.73
CA THR A 802 -18.85 -3.36 20.09
C THR A 802 -18.10 -2.05 20.29
N ASP A 803 -18.86 -0.98 20.47
CA ASP A 803 -18.43 0.42 20.59
C ASP A 803 -17.08 0.61 21.29
N ASP A 804 -16.10 1.13 20.55
CA ASP A 804 -15.33 2.29 21.01
C ASP A 804 -14.56 2.91 19.84
N PHE A 805 -15.06 4.08 19.43
CA PHE A 805 -14.36 5.08 18.64
C PHE A 805 -13.07 5.51 19.37
N MET A 806 -12.05 5.89 18.58
CA MET A 806 -10.78 6.53 18.97
C MET A 806 -9.58 5.60 19.18
N SER A 807 -8.76 5.56 18.13
CA SER A 807 -7.33 5.32 18.18
C SER A 807 -6.65 6.20 19.23
N TYR A 808 -6.26 5.59 20.34
CA TYR A 808 -5.13 6.02 21.16
C TYR A 808 -4.28 4.78 21.44
N GLU A 809 -2.98 4.86 21.15
CA GLU A 809 -2.00 3.88 21.60
C GLU A 809 -2.14 3.71 23.12
N LYS A 810 -2.80 2.65 23.56
CA LYS A 810 -2.80 2.30 24.98
C LYS A 810 -1.35 1.93 25.32
N PRO A 811 -0.74 2.51 26.37
CA PRO A 811 0.58 2.11 26.80
C PRO A 811 0.55 0.61 27.10
N THR A 812 1.49 -0.14 26.52
CA THR A 812 1.68 -1.56 26.81
C THR A 812 1.85 -1.74 28.31
N ARG A 813 0.85 -2.34 28.96
CA ARG A 813 0.86 -2.55 30.41
C ARG A 813 1.98 -3.53 30.78
N PRO A 814 2.79 -3.23 31.80
CA PRO A 814 3.79 -4.18 32.27
C PRO A 814 3.10 -5.43 32.79
N ILE A 815 3.65 -6.59 32.45
CA ILE A 815 3.12 -7.92 32.83
C ILE A 815 4.00 -8.54 33.92
N LEU A 816 5.27 -8.12 34.00
CA LEU A 816 6.20 -8.45 35.07
C LEU A 816 6.82 -7.16 35.60
N LYS A 817 6.84 -7.00 36.92
CA LYS A 817 7.50 -5.89 37.61
C LYS A 817 8.48 -6.47 38.62
N VAL A 818 9.76 -6.26 38.37
CA VAL A 818 10.83 -6.65 39.28
C VAL A 818 11.22 -5.41 40.08
N PHE A 819 11.04 -5.46 41.40
CA PHE A 819 11.39 -4.35 42.28
C PHE A 819 12.90 -4.18 42.40
N LYS A 820 13.33 -2.94 42.63
CA LYS A 820 14.73 -2.64 42.97
C LYS A 820 15.11 -3.32 44.29
N PRO A 821 16.40 -3.63 44.50
CA PRO A 821 16.90 -4.08 45.79
C PRO A 821 16.40 -3.15 46.89
N ARG A 822 15.68 -3.72 47.84
CA ARG A 822 15.18 -3.04 49.05
C ARG A 822 15.50 -3.93 50.25
N PRO A 823 15.62 -3.38 51.45
CA PRO A 823 15.70 -4.21 52.64
C PRO A 823 14.42 -5.06 52.76
N LEU A 824 14.56 -6.38 52.64
CA LEU A 824 13.46 -7.35 52.76
C LEU A 824 13.27 -7.83 54.21
N VAL A 825 14.25 -7.56 55.06
CA VAL A 825 14.28 -7.92 56.48
C VAL A 825 15.08 -6.88 57.25
N ASP A 826 14.72 -6.67 58.51
CA ASP A 826 15.45 -5.85 59.47
C ASP A 826 15.78 -6.67 60.71
N LEU A 827 17.08 -6.74 61.07
CA LEU A 827 17.58 -7.44 62.26
C LEU A 827 18.04 -6.42 63.30
N ALA A 828 17.35 -6.27 64.43
CA ALA A 828 17.72 -5.30 65.46
C ALA A 828 18.01 -5.97 66.80
N ALA A 829 18.99 -5.47 67.56
CA ALA A 829 19.18 -5.91 68.93
C ALA A 829 18.09 -5.35 69.85
N ALA A 830 17.45 -6.22 70.63
CA ALA A 830 16.60 -5.88 71.75
C ALA A 830 17.44 -5.86 73.05
N ILE A 831 18.29 -4.85 73.22
CA ILE A 831 19.14 -4.69 74.40
C ILE A 831 18.91 -3.31 75.00
N SER A 832 18.49 -3.24 76.28
CA SER A 832 18.19 -1.98 76.98
C SER A 832 19.34 -1.42 77.82
N SER A 833 20.37 -2.22 78.09
CA SER A 833 21.50 -1.85 78.96
C SER A 833 22.77 -2.66 78.66
N ALA A 834 23.92 -2.21 79.16
CA ALA A 834 25.16 -2.97 79.11
C ALA A 834 25.05 -4.32 79.84
N LEU A 835 25.65 -5.36 79.27
CA LEU A 835 25.76 -6.71 79.83
C LEU A 835 27.05 -6.84 80.66
N LEU A 836 27.21 -7.91 81.43
CA LEU A 836 28.34 -8.20 82.31
C LEU A 836 29.38 -9.08 81.59
N ILE A 837 30.65 -8.74 81.77
CA ILE A 837 31.77 -9.58 81.32
C ILE A 837 31.86 -10.83 82.21
N ASN A 838 32.23 -11.96 81.61
CA ASN A 838 32.38 -13.30 82.21
C ASN A 838 31.09 -13.93 82.77
N GLU A 839 29.92 -13.36 82.47
CA GLU A 839 28.61 -13.91 82.83
C GLU A 839 27.80 -14.25 81.57
N SER A 840 27.02 -15.33 81.64
CA SER A 840 26.14 -15.74 80.54
C SER A 840 24.81 -14.98 80.61
N GLN A 841 24.46 -14.27 79.53
CA GLN A 841 23.25 -13.46 79.46
C GLN A 841 22.57 -13.53 78.09
N TRP A 842 21.24 -13.40 78.10
CA TRP A 842 20.43 -13.45 76.89
C TRP A 842 20.47 -12.12 76.11
N VAL A 843 20.76 -12.21 74.82
CA VAL A 843 20.63 -11.12 73.86
C VAL A 843 19.47 -11.43 72.92
N GLY A 844 18.47 -10.56 72.91
CA GLY A 844 17.36 -10.64 71.95
C GLY A 844 17.75 -10.01 70.60
N VAL A 845 17.47 -10.72 69.52
CA VAL A 845 17.56 -10.22 68.13
C VAL A 845 16.15 -10.20 67.55
N VAL A 846 15.61 -9.01 67.35
CA VAL A 846 14.33 -8.79 66.68
C VAL A 846 14.51 -8.98 65.19
N VAL A 847 13.76 -9.92 64.62
CA VAL A 847 13.69 -10.17 63.19
C VAL A 847 12.36 -9.65 62.67
N ARG A 848 12.42 -8.67 61.76
CA ARG A 848 11.24 -8.03 61.15
C ARG A 848 11.24 -8.30 59.64
N PRO A 849 10.36 -9.18 59.14
CA PRO A 849 10.09 -9.30 57.70
C PRO A 849 9.48 -7.99 57.16
N ILE A 850 9.90 -7.54 55.96
CA ILE A 850 9.40 -6.31 55.31
C ILE A 850 8.82 -6.67 53.94
N ASP A 851 7.49 -6.85 53.87
CA ASP A 851 6.75 -7.18 52.65
C ASP A 851 7.39 -8.36 51.86
N TYR A 852 7.96 -9.33 52.59
CA TYR A 852 8.63 -10.52 52.05
C TYR A 852 8.67 -11.64 53.10
N SER A 853 8.39 -12.87 52.68
CA SER A 853 8.31 -14.04 53.58
C SER A 853 9.69 -14.62 53.87
N LEU A 854 9.98 -14.90 55.15
CA LEU A 854 11.21 -15.56 55.63
C LEU A 854 11.05 -17.07 55.76
N ARG A 855 10.11 -17.67 55.04
CA ARG A 855 9.86 -19.12 55.12
C ARG A 855 11.10 -19.92 54.73
N GLY A 856 11.56 -20.80 55.63
CA GLY A 856 12.76 -21.61 55.43
C GLY A 856 14.07 -20.82 55.54
N ALA A 857 14.04 -19.61 56.12
CA ALA A 857 15.23 -18.81 56.34
C ALA A 857 16.23 -19.48 57.30
N VAL A 858 17.51 -19.27 57.04
CA VAL A 858 18.62 -19.79 57.85
C VAL A 858 19.45 -18.62 58.34
N LEU A 859 19.51 -18.45 59.66
CA LEU A 859 20.33 -17.43 60.32
C LEU A 859 21.67 -18.04 60.73
N HIS A 860 22.74 -17.47 60.21
CA HIS A 860 24.12 -17.74 60.61
C HIS A 860 24.54 -16.68 61.61
N ILE A 861 25.13 -17.13 62.71
CA ILE A 861 25.61 -16.26 63.80
C ILE A 861 27.10 -16.50 63.95
N ASP A 862 27.88 -15.43 63.82
CA ASP A 862 29.32 -15.44 64.06
C ASP A 862 29.66 -14.40 65.14
N THR A 863 30.32 -14.84 66.20
CA THR A 863 30.70 -13.99 67.33
C THR A 863 32.12 -13.47 67.15
N GLY A 864 32.30 -12.15 67.29
CA GLY A 864 33.62 -11.53 67.27
C GLY A 864 34.53 -11.99 68.41
N PRO A 865 35.83 -11.65 68.35
CA PRO A 865 36.81 -12.08 69.34
C PRO A 865 36.40 -11.70 70.78
N GLY A 866 36.52 -12.66 71.70
CA GLY A 866 36.19 -12.47 73.12
C GLY A 866 34.70 -12.54 73.45
N LEU A 867 33.85 -13.02 72.53
CA LEU A 867 32.45 -13.35 72.78
C LEU A 867 32.21 -14.83 72.42
N LYS A 868 31.56 -15.59 73.30
CA LYS A 868 31.19 -16.99 73.04
C LYS A 868 29.69 -17.17 73.22
N ILE A 869 29.07 -17.99 72.38
CA ILE A 869 27.71 -18.47 72.57
C ILE A 869 27.79 -19.71 73.46
N GLU A 870 26.93 -19.79 74.48
CA GLU A 870 26.95 -20.93 75.38
C GLU A 870 26.13 -22.09 74.79
N GLU A 871 26.81 -23.06 74.17
CA GLU A 871 26.20 -24.17 73.41
C GLU A 871 25.37 -25.15 74.27
N SER A 872 25.44 -25.06 75.60
CA SER A 872 24.67 -25.87 76.55
C SER A 872 23.23 -25.38 76.75
N HIS A 873 22.89 -24.16 76.31
CA HIS A 873 21.58 -23.56 76.48
C HIS A 873 20.79 -23.56 75.16
N VAL A 874 19.47 -23.81 75.26
CA VAL A 874 18.57 -23.89 74.09
C VAL A 874 18.19 -22.48 73.64
N ILE A 875 18.39 -22.13 72.37
CA ILE A 875 18.01 -20.81 71.83
C ILE A 875 16.48 -20.73 71.74
N GLU A 876 15.89 -19.59 72.09
CA GLU A 876 14.43 -19.44 72.10
C GLU A 876 13.98 -18.41 71.07
N MET A 877 12.89 -18.69 70.37
CA MET A 877 12.28 -17.77 69.41
C MET A 877 10.80 -17.58 69.73
N GLU A 878 10.36 -16.33 69.82
CA GLU A 878 8.96 -15.99 70.15
C GLU A 878 8.43 -14.84 69.28
N THR A 879 7.10 -14.73 69.16
CA THR A 879 6.44 -13.60 68.50
C THR A 879 6.60 -12.30 69.31
N CYS A 880 7.02 -11.20 68.66
CA CYS A 880 7.16 -9.88 69.28
C CYS A 880 5.87 -9.04 69.15
N ARG A 881 5.26 -8.60 70.26
CA ARG A 881 4.16 -7.62 70.22
C ARG A 881 4.72 -6.19 70.19
N ASN A 882 4.30 -5.35 69.24
CA ASN A 882 4.67 -3.94 69.17
C ASN A 882 4.26 -3.18 70.45
N VAL A 883 5.22 -2.67 71.21
CA VAL A 883 5.01 -1.61 72.21
C VAL A 883 5.61 -0.31 71.66
N SER A 884 4.74 0.68 71.44
CA SER A 884 5.00 2.07 71.02
C SER A 884 4.92 2.39 69.52
N GLN A 885 3.73 2.82 69.08
CA GLN A 885 3.62 4.10 68.37
C GLN A 885 3.37 5.18 69.44
N ILE A 886 4.40 5.95 69.80
CA ILE A 886 4.26 7.28 70.41
C ILE A 886 4.84 8.28 69.42
N ALA A 887 3.96 8.91 68.64
CA ALA A 887 4.08 10.29 68.19
C ALA A 887 2.67 10.79 67.79
N PRO A 888 2.28 12.03 68.14
CA PRO A 888 0.91 12.51 67.97
C PRO A 888 0.70 13.09 66.56
N ASP A 889 -0.42 12.78 65.91
CA ASP A 889 -1.27 13.78 65.23
C ASP A 889 -2.52 13.13 64.58
N ILE A 890 -3.67 13.42 65.21
CA ILE A 890 -4.89 13.98 64.62
C ILE A 890 -5.25 13.54 63.17
N THR A 891 -6.22 12.63 62.98
CA THR A 891 -7.62 12.95 62.59
C THR A 891 -8.50 11.69 62.45
N ASN A 892 -9.80 11.92 62.68
CA ASN A 892 -11.00 11.11 62.39
C ASN A 892 -11.39 9.93 63.31
N PRO A 893 -12.44 10.14 64.14
CA PRO A 893 -13.19 9.09 64.81
C PRO A 893 -14.39 8.67 63.93
N ASP A 894 -14.48 7.39 63.60
CA ASP A 894 -15.76 6.67 63.46
C ASP A 894 -15.51 5.25 62.93
N ALA A 895 -15.47 4.28 63.84
CA ALA A 895 -15.97 2.93 63.59
C ALA A 895 -16.17 2.24 64.94
N THR A 896 -17.43 2.03 65.24
CA THR A 896 -17.99 1.43 66.46
C THR A 896 -17.52 0.00 66.69
N GLN A 897 -17.39 -0.30 67.98
CA GLN A 897 -17.02 -1.58 68.59
C GLN A 897 -17.77 -2.78 68.01
N LYS A 898 -17.00 -3.83 67.69
CA LYS A 898 -17.40 -5.22 67.90
C LYS A 898 -16.25 -5.95 68.59
N GLU A 899 -16.38 -6.12 69.90
CA GLU A 899 -15.63 -7.10 70.65
C GLU A 899 -16.06 -8.51 70.19
N SER A 900 -15.09 -9.29 69.74
CA SER A 900 -15.15 -10.75 69.79
C SER A 900 -13.72 -11.29 69.84
N SER A 901 -13.29 -11.63 71.06
CA SER A 901 -12.38 -12.73 71.42
C SER A 901 -11.55 -13.39 70.31
N LEU A 902 -10.23 -13.16 70.31
CA LEU A 902 -9.25 -14.15 69.84
C LEU A 902 -7.98 -14.02 70.69
N ASP A 903 -7.84 -14.93 71.66
CA ASP A 903 -6.54 -15.30 72.22
C ASP A 903 -5.64 -15.73 71.05
N SER A 904 -4.68 -14.87 70.69
CA SER A 904 -3.55 -15.29 69.87
C SER A 904 -2.57 -15.98 70.81
N GLU A 905 -2.57 -17.32 70.76
CA GLU A 905 -1.56 -18.15 71.40
C GLU A 905 -0.17 -17.56 71.11
N ARG A 906 0.64 -17.37 72.14
CA ARG A 906 2.05 -17.00 71.94
C ARG A 906 2.73 -18.20 71.30
N GLU A 907 3.11 -18.07 70.04
CA GLU A 907 3.95 -19.06 69.40
C GLU A 907 5.39 -18.88 69.91
N PHE A 908 5.87 -19.93 70.56
CA PHE A 908 7.16 -20.03 71.22
C PHE A 908 7.79 -21.34 70.78
N GLU A 909 9.05 -21.28 70.34
CA GLU A 909 9.78 -22.46 69.89
C GLU A 909 11.23 -22.43 70.35
N GLN A 910 11.69 -23.60 70.80
CA GLN A 910 13.06 -23.84 71.21
C GLN A 910 13.87 -24.35 70.01
N LEU A 911 14.89 -23.58 69.62
CA LEU A 911 15.74 -23.82 68.47
C LEU A 911 17.10 -24.37 68.90
N THR A 912 17.69 -25.22 68.05
CA THR A 912 19.03 -25.77 68.29
C THR A 912 20.04 -25.09 67.37
N LEU A 913 21.13 -24.58 67.95
CA LEU A 913 22.26 -24.06 67.19
C LEU A 913 23.11 -25.23 66.69
N ARG A 914 23.27 -25.39 65.38
CA ARG A 914 24.16 -26.39 64.79
C ARG A 914 25.20 -25.69 63.90
N ASP A 915 26.48 -25.78 64.26
CA ASP A 915 27.59 -25.15 63.52
C ASP A 915 27.33 -23.65 63.23
N GLY A 916 26.80 -22.92 64.21
CA GLY A 916 26.49 -21.48 64.09
C GLY A 916 25.24 -21.15 63.26
N LYS A 917 24.40 -22.14 62.90
CA LYS A 917 23.19 -21.96 62.09
C LYS A 917 21.91 -22.23 62.88
N ILE A 918 20.87 -21.45 62.57
CA ILE A 918 19.51 -21.57 63.10
C ILE A 918 18.54 -21.55 61.92
N GLU A 919 17.71 -22.58 61.79
CA GLU A 919 16.61 -22.59 60.83
C GLU A 919 15.36 -21.97 61.47
N PHE A 920 14.71 -21.06 60.75
CA PHE A 920 13.51 -20.40 61.25
C PHE A 920 12.30 -21.33 61.15
N PRO A 921 11.43 -21.37 62.17
CA PRO A 921 10.21 -22.13 62.12
C PRO A 921 9.20 -21.51 61.15
N VAL A 922 8.28 -22.33 60.62
CA VAL A 922 7.33 -21.91 59.57
C VAL A 922 6.46 -20.75 60.03
N TRP A 923 6.10 -20.68 61.31
CA TRP A 923 5.28 -19.60 61.83
C TRP A 923 6.01 -18.23 61.83
N ALA A 924 7.34 -18.22 61.95
CA ALA A 924 8.15 -17.01 61.96
C ALA A 924 8.34 -16.36 60.57
N SER A 925 7.71 -16.92 59.54
CA SER A 925 7.91 -16.49 58.15
C SER A 925 7.47 -15.06 57.88
N ASP A 926 6.30 -14.65 58.40
CA ASP A 926 5.66 -13.37 58.05
C ASP A 926 5.38 -12.49 59.27
N VAL A 927 5.95 -12.84 60.43
CA VAL A 927 5.70 -12.15 61.72
C VAL A 927 6.99 -11.59 62.31
N ILE A 928 6.86 -10.49 63.05
CA ILE A 928 7.99 -9.95 63.81
C ILE A 928 8.27 -10.90 64.98
N SER A 929 9.49 -11.40 65.04
CA SER A 929 9.92 -12.39 66.02
C SER A 929 11.15 -11.89 66.77
N VAL A 930 11.38 -12.41 67.98
CA VAL A 930 12.62 -12.17 68.74
C VAL A 930 13.30 -13.51 68.95
N ILE A 931 14.59 -13.58 68.61
CA ILE A 931 15.46 -14.72 68.88
C ILE A 931 16.33 -14.36 70.07
N TRP A 932 16.24 -15.13 71.14
CA TRP A 932 17.01 -14.96 72.36
C TRP A 932 18.24 -15.87 72.32
N ILE A 933 19.43 -15.27 72.28
CA ILE A 933 20.72 -15.98 72.17
C ILE A 933 21.50 -15.82 73.48
N PRO A 934 21.95 -16.90 74.13
CA PRO A 934 22.76 -16.82 75.34
C PRO A 934 24.22 -16.55 74.96
N VAL A 935 24.74 -15.39 75.37
CA VAL A 935 26.11 -14.96 75.05
C VAL A 935 26.90 -14.66 76.32
N CYS A 936 28.19 -14.98 76.31
CA CYS A 936 29.13 -14.69 77.37
C CYS A 936 30.37 -14.00 76.79
N ALA A 937 30.67 -12.78 77.25
CA ALA A 937 31.89 -12.07 76.89
C ALA A 937 33.03 -12.56 77.78
N VAL A 938 34.03 -13.22 77.21
CA VAL A 938 35.16 -13.77 77.97
C VAL A 938 36.29 -12.75 78.01
N SER A 939 36.78 -12.46 79.21
CA SER A 939 37.96 -11.63 79.46
C SER A 939 38.81 -12.26 80.55
N ASP A 940 40.08 -12.54 80.23
CA ASP A 940 41.05 -13.12 81.18
C ASP A 940 41.69 -12.04 82.09
N GLY A 941 41.27 -10.78 81.98
CA GLY A 941 41.80 -9.67 82.76
C GLY A 941 41.18 -9.59 84.16
N ILE A 942 41.98 -9.83 85.21
CA ILE A 942 41.57 -9.55 86.59
C ILE A 942 41.39 -8.02 86.75
N PRO A 943 40.31 -7.53 87.41
CA PRO A 943 40.11 -6.09 87.62
C PRO A 943 41.24 -5.51 88.48
N LYS A 944 42.15 -4.74 87.85
CA LYS A 944 43.28 -4.13 88.57
C LYS A 944 42.80 -2.92 89.38
N GLY A 945 43.18 -2.84 90.65
CA GLY A 945 42.85 -1.71 91.52
C GLY A 945 43.53 -0.41 91.09
N SER A 946 42.78 0.66 90.86
CA SER A 946 43.34 2.00 90.62
C SER A 946 43.47 2.82 91.91
N THR A 947 44.51 3.65 92.00
CA THR A 947 44.66 4.59 93.12
C THR A 947 43.77 5.83 92.90
N PRO A 948 43.24 6.44 93.97
CA PRO A 948 42.31 7.58 93.86
C PRO A 948 42.91 8.85 93.24
N VAL A 949 44.20 8.87 92.91
CA VAL A 949 44.92 10.03 92.35
C VAL A 949 44.77 10.14 90.82
N ASN A 950 44.44 9.04 90.12
CA ASN A 950 44.14 9.05 88.68
C ASN A 950 42.93 8.13 88.38
N PRO A 951 41.70 8.64 88.33
CA PRO A 951 40.56 7.85 87.88
C PRO A 951 40.63 7.68 86.36
N SER A 952 41.15 6.55 85.87
CA SER A 952 40.94 6.14 84.48
C SER A 952 39.46 5.80 84.30
N LYS A 953 38.70 6.63 83.58
CA LYS A 953 37.37 6.20 83.11
C LYS A 953 37.55 4.99 82.20
N PRO A 954 36.83 3.86 82.40
CA PRO A 954 36.87 2.76 81.45
C PRO A 954 36.41 3.26 80.08
N SER A 955 37.19 2.94 79.04
CA SER A 955 36.83 3.27 77.66
C SER A 955 35.62 2.41 77.26
N ILE A 956 34.56 3.05 76.77
CA ILE A 956 33.37 2.37 76.23
C ILE A 956 33.76 1.39 75.10
N VAL A 957 34.90 1.62 74.45
CA VAL A 957 35.42 0.77 73.37
C VAL A 957 35.88 -0.60 73.88
N ASP A 958 36.43 -0.68 75.10
CA ASP A 958 37.03 -1.92 75.62
C ASP A 958 35.96 -2.99 75.94
N GLY A 959 34.74 -2.54 76.23
CA GLY A 959 33.56 -3.37 76.49
C GLY A 959 32.74 -3.78 75.26
N LEU A 960 33.03 -3.23 74.08
CA LEU A 960 32.24 -3.51 72.88
C LEU A 960 32.59 -4.90 72.33
N ARG A 961 31.57 -5.73 72.07
CA ARG A 961 31.68 -6.98 71.31
C ARG A 961 30.70 -6.95 70.15
N THR A 962 31.02 -7.65 69.07
CA THR A 962 30.16 -7.68 67.87
C THR A 962 29.63 -9.08 67.60
N ILE A 963 28.37 -9.15 67.18
CA ILE A 963 27.74 -10.36 66.66
C ILE A 963 27.44 -10.09 65.18
N ALA A 964 28.10 -10.82 64.29
CA ALA A 964 27.79 -10.79 62.86
C ALA A 964 26.66 -11.78 62.59
N LEU A 965 25.58 -11.28 62.01
CA LEU A 965 24.41 -12.04 61.62
C LEU A 965 24.33 -12.09 60.10
N LYS A 966 24.15 -13.28 59.54
CA LYS A 966 23.90 -13.48 58.11
C LYS A 966 22.65 -14.33 57.96
N LEU A 967 21.58 -13.74 57.40
CA LEU A 967 20.32 -14.42 57.14
C LEU A 967 20.23 -14.78 55.66
N GLU A 968 20.04 -16.06 55.35
CA GLU A 968 19.79 -16.59 54.01
C GLU A 968 18.31 -16.95 53.88
N PHE A 969 17.60 -16.42 52.89
CA PHE A 969 16.15 -16.59 52.74
C PHE A 969 15.69 -16.49 51.27
N GLY A 970 14.40 -16.73 51.01
CA GLY A 970 13.83 -16.83 49.67
C GLY A 970 13.70 -18.29 49.18
N VAL A 971 12.92 -18.50 48.12
CA VAL A 971 12.48 -19.84 47.62
C VAL A 971 13.67 -20.76 47.28
N SER A 972 14.85 -20.20 47.03
CA SER A 972 16.08 -20.96 46.74
C SER A 972 17.29 -20.49 47.56
N HIS A 973 17.07 -19.86 48.73
CA HIS A 973 18.13 -19.27 49.58
C HIS A 973 19.04 -18.29 48.82
N ASN A 974 18.45 -17.59 47.85
CA ASN A 974 19.10 -16.66 46.94
C ASN A 974 19.25 -15.25 47.52
N GLN A 975 18.50 -14.92 48.58
CA GLN A 975 18.57 -13.62 49.27
C GLN A 975 19.48 -13.74 50.50
N ILE A 976 20.45 -12.83 50.62
CA ILE A 976 21.38 -12.77 51.76
C ILE A 976 21.27 -11.39 52.41
N PHE A 977 21.03 -11.36 53.72
CA PHE A 977 21.05 -10.13 54.52
C PHE A 977 22.09 -10.26 55.63
N GLU A 978 23.07 -9.36 55.64
CA GLU A 978 24.14 -9.34 56.63
C GLU A 978 24.02 -8.10 57.52
N ARG A 979 24.17 -8.29 58.83
CA ARG A 979 24.21 -7.20 59.80
C ARG A 979 25.09 -7.53 60.99
N THR A 980 25.94 -6.58 61.36
CA THR A 980 26.73 -6.66 62.58
C THR A 980 26.07 -5.85 63.68
N ILE A 981 25.79 -6.50 64.81
CA ILE A 981 25.23 -5.89 66.01
C ILE A 981 26.37 -5.67 67.00
N ALA A 982 26.50 -4.44 67.52
CA ALA A 982 27.41 -4.14 68.63
C ALA A 982 26.68 -4.30 69.97
N VAL A 983 27.23 -5.11 70.86
CA VAL A 983 26.74 -5.35 72.21
C VAL A 983 27.79 -4.86 73.20
N HIS A 984 27.39 -4.02 74.14
CA HIS A 984 28.30 -3.46 75.14
C HIS A 984 28.29 -4.30 76.41
N PHE A 985 29.46 -4.79 76.80
CA PHE A 985 29.72 -5.49 78.05
C PHE A 985 30.53 -4.60 79.00
N THR A 986 30.29 -4.69 80.30
CA THR A 986 30.98 -3.93 81.34
C THR A 986 31.35 -4.85 82.49
N ASP A 987 32.43 -4.54 83.18
CA ASP A 987 32.71 -5.18 84.46
C ASP A 987 31.64 -4.79 85.50
N PRO A 988 31.28 -5.69 86.42
CA PRO A 988 30.26 -5.43 87.44
C PRO A 988 30.67 -4.30 88.40
N PHE A 989 31.97 -4.16 88.67
CA PHE A 989 32.52 -3.18 89.60
C PHE A 989 33.75 -2.48 89.02
N HIS A 990 33.90 -1.19 89.33
CA HIS A 990 35.19 -0.51 89.27
C HIS A 990 35.87 -0.64 90.63
N VAL A 991 37.06 -1.25 90.67
CA VAL A 991 37.81 -1.52 91.91
C VAL A 991 38.85 -0.42 92.16
N SER A 992 38.86 0.14 93.36
CA SER A 992 39.88 1.09 93.81
C SER A 992 40.37 0.73 95.20
N THR A 993 41.65 0.96 95.51
CA THR A 993 42.24 0.57 96.80
C THR A 993 42.83 1.78 97.52
N ARG A 994 42.73 1.79 98.85
CA ARG A 994 43.38 2.77 99.72
C ARG A 994 43.80 2.13 101.04
N VAL A 995 44.91 2.58 101.62
CA VAL A 995 45.27 2.20 102.99
C VAL A 995 44.42 3.01 103.97
N ALA A 996 43.53 2.34 104.69
CA ALA A 996 42.61 2.97 105.63
C ALA A 996 43.24 3.25 106.99
N ASN A 997 44.14 2.37 107.46
CA ASN A 997 44.89 2.57 108.71
C ASN A 997 46.21 1.77 108.70
N LYS A 998 47.21 2.23 109.46
CA LYS A 998 48.49 1.53 109.68
C LYS A 998 48.70 1.36 111.18
N CYS A 999 48.65 0.12 111.65
CA CYS A 999 48.80 -0.23 113.06
C CYS A 999 50.27 -0.22 113.48
N ASN A 1000 50.53 0.00 114.77
CA ASN A 1000 51.88 0.12 115.33
C ASN A 1000 52.67 -1.21 115.33
N ASP A 1001 51.99 -2.35 115.10
CA ASP A 1001 52.56 -3.70 115.03
C ASP A 1001 53.05 -4.08 113.62
N GLY A 1002 52.97 -3.16 112.64
CA GLY A 1002 53.37 -3.39 111.25
C GLY A 1002 52.23 -3.86 110.34
N THR A 1003 51.03 -4.07 110.89
CA THR A 1003 49.83 -4.43 110.13
C THR A 1003 49.22 -3.19 109.44
N MET A 1004 48.82 -3.32 108.18
CA MET A 1004 48.08 -2.31 107.41
C MET A 1004 46.67 -2.81 107.12
N LEU A 1005 45.68 -1.94 107.29
CA LEU A 1005 44.30 -2.17 106.86
C LEU A 1005 44.11 -1.57 105.46
N LEU A 1006 44.00 -2.44 104.46
CA LEU A 1006 43.70 -2.07 103.09
C LEU A 1006 42.18 -2.04 102.88
N GLN A 1007 41.64 -0.90 102.47
CA GLN A 1007 40.26 -0.79 102.04
C GLN A 1007 40.17 -0.90 100.52
N VAL A 1008 39.48 -1.94 100.05
CA VAL A 1008 39.11 -2.15 98.66
C VAL A 1008 37.71 -1.59 98.47
N ILE A 1009 37.57 -0.52 97.68
CA ILE A 1009 36.31 0.13 97.36
C ILE A 1009 35.83 -0.38 96.00
N LEU A 1010 34.66 -1.02 96.02
CA LEU A 1010 33.94 -1.50 94.86
C LEU A 1010 32.87 -0.49 94.49
N HIS A 1011 32.96 0.10 93.30
CA HIS A 1011 31.93 0.99 92.77
C HIS A 1011 31.12 0.25 91.70
N SER A 1012 29.85 -0.05 92.01
CA SER A 1012 28.94 -0.70 91.06
C SER A 1012 28.80 0.15 89.78
N GLN A 1013 29.11 -0.44 88.62
CA GLN A 1013 28.97 0.21 87.30
C GLN A 1013 27.62 -0.07 86.64
N VAL A 1014 26.79 -0.90 87.27
CA VAL A 1014 25.49 -1.30 86.74
C VAL A 1014 24.33 -0.70 87.53
N LYS A 1015 23.15 -0.66 86.91
CA LYS A 1015 21.90 -0.21 87.52
C LYS A 1015 21.15 -1.34 88.27
N ALA A 1016 21.86 -2.37 88.71
CA ALA A 1016 21.33 -3.53 89.42
C ALA A 1016 21.99 -3.70 90.80
N THR A 1017 21.29 -4.33 91.74
CA THR A 1017 21.85 -4.72 93.04
C THR A 1017 22.75 -5.94 92.83
N LEU A 1018 24.04 -5.79 93.12
CA LEU A 1018 25.03 -6.87 92.98
C LEU A 1018 25.28 -7.51 94.34
N THR A 1019 25.26 -8.84 94.39
CA THR A 1019 25.54 -9.58 95.63
C THR A 1019 26.87 -10.30 95.49
N ILE A 1020 27.83 -9.96 96.34
CA ILE A 1020 29.15 -10.60 96.37
C ILE A 1020 29.09 -11.73 97.38
N TYR A 1021 29.26 -12.97 96.92
CA TYR A 1021 29.18 -14.16 97.77
C TYR A 1021 30.50 -14.51 98.44
N ASP A 1022 31.62 -14.15 97.82
CA ASP A 1022 32.96 -14.32 98.37
C ASP A 1022 33.88 -13.27 97.73
N ALA A 1023 34.93 -12.87 98.45
CA ALA A 1023 35.98 -12.02 97.91
C ALA A 1023 37.30 -12.33 98.60
N TRP A 1024 38.31 -12.66 97.80
CA TRP A 1024 39.69 -12.80 98.26
C TRP A 1024 40.57 -11.73 97.62
N LEU A 1025 41.68 -11.43 98.27
CA LEU A 1025 42.67 -10.48 97.79
C LEU A 1025 43.96 -11.26 97.51
N GLU A 1026 44.41 -11.22 96.26
CA GLU A 1026 45.73 -11.76 95.91
C GLU A 1026 46.77 -10.65 96.12
N LEU A 1027 47.81 -10.94 96.91
CA LEU A 1027 48.83 -9.97 97.27
C LEU A 1027 50.08 -10.15 96.41
N GLN A 1028 50.70 -9.03 96.04
CA GLN A 1028 52.00 -9.07 95.40
C GLN A 1028 53.10 -9.51 96.37
N ALA A 1029 54.19 -10.03 95.82
CA ALA A 1029 55.35 -10.48 96.58
C ALA A 1029 55.88 -9.37 97.52
N GLY A 1030 56.02 -9.69 98.81
CA GLY A 1030 56.45 -8.75 99.86
C GLY A 1030 55.36 -8.36 100.88
N PHE A 1031 54.09 -8.57 100.55
CA PHE A 1031 52.96 -8.45 101.48
C PHE A 1031 52.42 -9.84 101.84
N VAL A 1032 52.06 -10.04 103.11
CA VAL A 1032 51.50 -11.31 103.62
C VAL A 1032 50.25 -11.06 104.43
N HIS A 1033 49.26 -11.95 104.30
CA HIS A 1033 48.06 -11.94 105.13
C HIS A 1033 48.41 -12.19 106.60
N THR A 1034 47.67 -11.56 107.52
CA THR A 1034 47.94 -11.58 108.96
C THR A 1034 47.44 -12.83 109.70
N GLU A 1035 46.65 -13.70 109.07
CA GLU A 1035 46.08 -14.91 109.69
C GLU A 1035 46.70 -16.20 109.11
N GLN A 1036 47.29 -17.04 109.98
CA GLN A 1036 47.92 -18.31 109.63
C GLN A 1036 46.90 -19.47 109.59
N ALA A 1037 46.20 -19.64 108.46
CA ALA A 1037 45.56 -20.90 108.06
C ALA A 1037 45.25 -20.85 106.55
N ASP A 1038 45.75 -21.85 105.79
CA ASP A 1038 45.46 -22.12 104.37
C ASP A 1038 45.07 -20.93 103.46
N GLY A 1039 45.99 -19.96 103.30
CA GLY A 1039 46.08 -19.09 102.11
C GLY A 1039 44.84 -18.28 101.69
N ARG A 1040 43.75 -18.23 102.47
CA ARG A 1040 42.53 -17.49 102.17
C ARG A 1040 41.98 -16.87 103.46
N PRO A 1041 42.17 -15.55 103.70
CA PRO A 1041 41.50 -14.89 104.83
C PRO A 1041 39.98 -14.92 104.61
N THR A 1042 39.29 -15.80 105.35
CA THR A 1042 37.84 -15.96 105.35
C THR A 1042 37.14 -14.80 106.05
N SER A 1043 36.35 -14.04 105.30
CA SER A 1043 35.49 -12.95 105.78
C SER A 1043 34.18 -13.51 106.36
N GLY A 1044 33.86 -13.14 107.61
CA GLY A 1044 32.58 -13.43 108.27
C GLY A 1044 31.42 -12.51 107.85
N PHE A 1045 31.52 -11.79 106.74
CA PHE A 1045 30.50 -10.83 106.28
C PHE A 1045 30.22 -10.91 104.77
N PHE A 1046 30.05 -12.13 104.26
CA PHE A 1046 29.43 -12.38 102.96
C PHE A 1046 28.18 -13.26 103.12
N PRO A 1047 27.13 -13.08 102.30
CA PRO A 1047 27.08 -12.24 101.11
C PRO A 1047 26.94 -10.73 101.38
N LEU A 1048 27.61 -9.90 100.58
CA LEU A 1048 27.54 -8.43 100.62
C LEU A 1048 26.71 -7.90 99.44
N ALA A 1049 25.56 -7.29 99.72
CA ALA A 1049 24.72 -6.65 98.72
C ALA A 1049 25.13 -5.18 98.48
N ILE A 1050 25.43 -4.83 97.23
CA ILE A 1050 25.80 -3.49 96.79
C ILE A 1050 24.66 -2.94 95.93
N SER A 1051 24.02 -1.88 96.42
CA SER A 1051 22.95 -1.19 95.70
C SER A 1051 23.45 -0.59 94.37
N PRO A 1052 22.57 -0.40 93.37
CA PRO A 1052 22.92 0.17 92.07
C PRO A 1052 23.74 1.46 92.19
N THR A 1053 24.78 1.61 91.36
CA THR A 1053 25.66 2.80 91.29
C THR A 1053 26.34 3.21 92.61
N SER A 1054 26.21 2.41 93.67
CA SER A 1054 26.72 2.71 95.01
C SER A 1054 28.14 2.18 95.20
N ARG A 1055 28.83 2.67 96.23
CA ARG A 1055 30.17 2.24 96.60
C ARG A 1055 30.12 1.42 97.88
N ALA A 1056 30.75 0.26 97.89
CA ALA A 1056 30.98 -0.53 99.09
C ALA A 1056 32.48 -0.67 99.34
N GLY A 1057 32.90 -0.65 100.61
CA GLY A 1057 34.30 -0.82 101.00
C GLY A 1057 34.48 -2.13 101.77
N ILE A 1058 35.39 -2.98 101.32
CA ILE A 1058 35.82 -4.21 102.00
C ILE A 1058 37.18 -3.93 102.62
N LEU A 1059 37.35 -4.25 103.90
CA LEU A 1059 38.61 -4.07 104.62
C LEU A 1059 39.37 -5.38 104.72
N PHE A 1060 40.62 -5.38 104.29
CA PHE A 1060 41.55 -6.49 104.42
C PHE A 1060 42.70 -6.10 105.35
N SER A 1061 43.08 -7.00 106.24
CA SER A 1061 44.27 -6.85 107.08
C SER A 1061 45.47 -7.50 106.37
N ILE A 1062 46.53 -6.73 106.16
CA ILE A 1062 47.76 -7.19 105.50
C ILE A 1062 48.97 -6.77 106.32
N SER A 1063 50.09 -7.46 106.20
CA SER A 1063 51.34 -7.12 106.91
C SER A 1063 52.51 -7.07 105.94
N LEU A 1064 53.55 -6.32 106.30
CA LEU A 1064 54.82 -6.33 105.59
C LEU A 1064 55.58 -7.60 106.00
N GLY A 1065 55.94 -8.47 105.05
CA GLY A 1065 56.75 -9.65 105.35
C GLY A 1065 58.12 -9.26 105.94
N LYS A 1066 58.65 -10.04 106.90
CA LYS A 1066 60.01 -9.83 107.43
C LYS A 1066 61.02 -10.03 106.30
N ILE A 1067 61.58 -8.93 105.81
CA ILE A 1067 62.64 -8.90 104.80
C ILE A 1067 63.94 -9.37 105.46
N THR A 1068 64.47 -10.52 105.04
CA THR A 1068 65.92 -10.77 105.07
C THR A 1068 66.57 -9.98 103.93
N GLU A 1069 67.63 -9.25 104.27
CA GLU A 1069 68.35 -8.27 103.46
C GLU A 1069 68.72 -8.75 102.04
N ALA A 1070 68.23 -8.04 101.01
CA ALA A 1070 69.00 -7.39 99.94
C ALA A 1070 68.16 -7.24 98.64
N GLY A 1071 67.96 -5.99 98.20
CA GLY A 1071 67.66 -5.66 96.80
C GLY A 1071 66.22 -5.30 96.47
N THR A 1072 65.84 -4.05 96.74
CA THR A 1072 64.66 -3.39 96.16
C THR A 1072 64.99 -2.91 94.76
N GLU A 1073 64.20 -3.26 93.74
CA GLU A 1073 63.88 -2.33 92.66
C GLU A 1073 62.51 -2.65 92.03
N CYS A 1074 61.66 -1.61 92.09
CA CYS A 1074 60.38 -1.31 91.42
C CYS A 1074 59.72 -2.34 90.50
N VAL A 1075 58.38 -2.46 90.60
CA VAL A 1075 57.38 -2.08 89.56
C VAL A 1075 55.99 -2.74 89.82
N VAL A 1076 54.96 -1.89 89.80
CA VAL A 1076 53.53 -2.12 89.42
C VAL A 1076 52.68 -3.13 90.19
N TRP A 1077 51.58 -2.61 90.76
CA TRP A 1077 50.44 -3.38 91.29
C TRP A 1077 49.61 -3.98 90.16
N GLN A 1078 49.40 -5.30 90.21
CA GLN A 1078 48.49 -6.06 89.35
C GLN A 1078 47.23 -6.39 90.14
#